data_AF-A0A5B8XUE4-F1
#
_entry.id   AF-A0A5B8XUE4-F1
#
_cell.length_a   1.000
_cell.length_b   1.000
_cell.length_c   1.000
_cell.angle_alpha   90.00
_cell.angle_beta   90.00
_cell.angle_gamma   90.00
#
_symmetry.space_group_name_H-M   'P 1'
#
loop_
_entity.id
_entity.type
_entity.pdbx_description
1 polymer ?
#
loop_
_entity_poly.entity_id
_entity_poly.type
_entity_poly.pdbx_seq_one_letter_code
_entity_poly.pdbx_strand_id
1 'polypeptide(L)'
;MSSIDDVIARSRQPGQFKEVRRFTVARSEAMQKMRKFALADPNFYILELVQAAVANGAVYVDISASQRDVTLSYIGGGFKREELEDLFEFLFAAKSDVDVADVRQLALGINAIIGANPKEIVIESGAGTLETTHRVEILDQGKHVQMGMPDKPLDGTFISIKGIDRYKLNSAGAQKEESVLMERCIMAPIPIIYNNDPIFGTASIRHPTLFGFTKTLKVDEGDLYGTIGIPNSNQSAHFRLVTHGVWVQSMPYDHNGQRMGGALSFERLRKSADHSSIVQDEALGEMWFRLQPYFEQLITGVRKESKLAAYDLKGNELDLKEIRNVLRDHKSVVVSSPEITDEQGLHAQRMAEAIGAPLILVASQDLATFRQLFPSYHLVFPQFTADELKLFSKAEWQAPAQPWLAAPETLPPITAKHPSLAGFVEFVEAMPQDFEIRLEAFFPNQKPRTESGIGVEIVVANRRIYSGLVHSNLAGAHVVIHVPIPVSSSLSATQIFGKRATQTDPEDFVNQVILGVEQSLERVLLKTVNTIEDFESDQARTLLQSVMQGRIITEVDEKGILGFRVVSNVLRHDLVEKPLFRTLKGELRSLNDLAKNLNRFGAIYGVNTAIEPDLEGIDSSHVLELHEFEEIALIQMIGYTAYVRVDARDVLVEHKGAQVRDWAFGIREFSDSTLLIESYFPPEDHDMMARKICEDWYENHQDPEMRRHAHRHLVHYLTELMKSGGGAPQWLLELRLFPTNQGLVSMKTIMEEAPVVMMDGWPSDLVALDTDPVNAPREAKIGELKPKEPLTLKLHPVAARALHELELVRPLNVTTKEVDFLAAELSPDLALVHRIQNAALDATLGIQLEGQGDVQVMLMKEREVHHLPQLARNAGVSGVVKVDDLSIVGSVRELEGWLFDQVGIFYHQLVRQVLSGVATGERRNLILKALMQYAARHVMLMEETSGFVVRCTDVVANQVISLPIVETEGGLTTVRQVLQGYLKATATQKYETWVAPWLESTNVDTKKFLKQACTQGAIIRPPSRAAKSTLDYTQPLEDWLNQGLKALSPSQTKIFCRLKDNVQPLVQLELIALQSVSAEVNVNHPLVQRALHSSDARNLLLVAIYGTVNSYFQEVTDQHELEFQAALAELLSKQ
;
A
#
# COMPACT_ATOMS: atom_id res chain seq x y z
N MET A 1 -35.56 39.98 15.00
CA MET A 1 -35.74 39.31 13.71
C MET A 1 -34.76 39.94 12.73
N SER A 2 -33.51 39.44 12.73
CA SER A 2 -32.55 39.66 11.64
C SER A 2 -32.67 38.45 10.71
N SER A 3 -32.79 38.71 9.41
CA SER A 3 -33.39 37.78 8.46
C SER A 3 -32.42 36.66 8.07
N ILE A 4 -33.01 35.55 7.64
CA ILE A 4 -32.38 34.42 6.95
C ILE A 4 -31.40 34.88 5.83
N ASP A 5 -31.56 36.08 5.29
CA ASP A 5 -30.66 36.67 4.31
C ASP A 5 -29.26 36.95 4.87
N ASP A 6 -29.11 37.25 6.16
CA ASP A 6 -27.80 37.43 6.81
C ASP A 6 -27.03 36.11 6.90
N VAL A 7 -27.75 34.98 7.05
CA VAL A 7 -27.17 33.62 7.07
C VAL A 7 -26.78 33.19 5.66
N ILE A 8 -27.61 33.48 4.66
CA ILE A 8 -27.32 33.19 3.24
C ILE A 8 -26.17 34.07 2.73
N ALA A 9 -26.07 35.33 3.16
CA ALA A 9 -24.96 36.22 2.84
C ALA A 9 -23.64 35.75 3.48
N ARG A 10 -23.68 35.21 4.70
CA ARG A 10 -22.51 34.59 5.35
C ARG A 10 -22.04 33.32 4.64
N SER A 11 -22.98 32.50 4.15
CA SER A 11 -22.69 31.27 3.39
C SER A 11 -22.09 31.52 2.01
N ARG A 12 -22.23 32.72 1.44
CA ARG A 12 -21.71 33.09 0.11
C ARG A 12 -20.33 33.78 0.16
N GLN A 13 -19.77 34.03 1.34
CA GLN A 13 -18.40 34.52 1.44
C GLN A 13 -17.41 33.38 1.14
N PRO A 14 -16.40 33.60 0.28
CA PRO A 14 -15.36 32.61 0.00
C PRO A 14 -14.43 32.50 1.22
N GLY A 15 -14.87 31.78 2.23
CA GLY A 15 -14.09 31.39 3.40
C GLY A 15 -14.06 29.87 3.47
N GLN A 16 -12.85 29.29 3.58
CA GLN A 16 -12.66 27.87 3.83
C GLN A 16 -13.31 27.48 5.16
N PHE A 17 -14.53 26.93 5.11
CA PHE A 17 -15.15 26.31 6.27
C PHE A 17 -14.51 24.94 6.48
N LYS A 18 -13.47 24.90 7.31
CA LYS A 18 -12.76 23.68 7.72
C LYS A 18 -13.62 22.95 8.75
N GLU A 19 -14.41 21.97 8.32
CA GLU A 19 -15.19 21.16 9.24
C GLU A 19 -14.27 20.14 9.94
N VAL A 20 -13.89 20.43 11.19
CA VAL A 20 -13.15 19.53 12.07
C VAL A 20 -14.14 18.56 12.71
N ARG A 21 -14.37 17.38 12.11
CA ARG A 21 -15.18 16.33 12.76
C ARG A 21 -14.30 15.50 13.70
N ARG A 22 -14.59 15.61 14.99
CA ARG A 22 -13.98 14.84 16.09
C ARG A 22 -14.56 13.42 16.12
N PHE A 23 -13.75 12.43 16.48
CA PHE A 23 -14.22 11.09 16.84
C PHE A 23 -15.34 11.21 17.89
N THR A 24 -16.56 10.85 17.52
CA THR A 24 -17.66 10.71 18.47
C THR A 24 -17.60 9.27 18.99
N VAL A 25 -16.71 9.02 19.95
CA VAL A 25 -16.95 7.90 20.87
C VAL A 25 -18.32 8.16 21.49
N ALA A 26 -19.17 7.12 21.66
CA ALA A 26 -20.43 7.26 22.39
C ALA A 26 -20.13 7.93 23.75
N ARG A 27 -20.38 9.24 23.83
CA ARG A 27 -19.77 10.15 24.81
C ARG A 27 -20.12 9.73 26.23
N SER A 28 -21.36 9.29 26.40
CA SER A 28 -21.89 8.68 27.61
C SER A 28 -21.11 7.43 28.02
N GLU A 29 -20.81 6.52 27.10
CA GLU A 29 -20.07 5.28 27.37
C GLU A 29 -18.58 5.53 27.66
N ALA A 30 -17.96 6.46 26.94
CA ALA A 30 -16.58 6.89 27.19
C ALA A 30 -16.42 7.49 28.59
N MET A 31 -17.31 8.44 28.94
CA MET A 31 -17.35 9.00 30.29
C MET A 31 -17.65 7.93 31.33
N GLN A 32 -18.55 6.98 31.07
CA GLN A 32 -18.86 5.90 32.01
C GLN A 32 -17.69 4.94 32.22
N LYS A 33 -16.91 4.64 31.18
CA LYS A 33 -15.67 3.86 31.28
C LYS A 33 -14.60 4.64 32.03
N MET A 34 -14.41 5.93 31.73
CA MET A 34 -13.48 6.78 32.48
C MET A 34 -13.88 6.88 33.95
N ARG A 35 -15.17 7.00 34.29
CA ARG A 35 -15.65 7.00 35.69
C ARG A 35 -15.26 5.73 36.46
N LYS A 36 -15.22 4.56 35.80
CA LYS A 36 -14.85 3.29 36.44
C LYS A 36 -13.34 3.12 36.64
N PHE A 37 -12.51 3.87 35.90
CA PHE A 37 -11.05 3.69 35.87
C PHE A 37 -10.27 5.02 35.96
N ALA A 38 -10.87 6.08 36.51
CA ALA A 38 -10.31 7.44 36.45
C ALA A 38 -9.02 7.59 37.26
N LEU A 39 -8.95 6.98 38.44
CA LEU A 39 -7.83 7.09 39.38
C LEU A 39 -7.57 5.73 40.03
N ALA A 40 -6.31 5.44 40.35
CA ALA A 40 -5.92 4.21 41.04
C ALA A 40 -6.55 4.07 42.45
N ASP A 41 -6.68 5.18 43.19
CA ASP A 41 -7.48 5.27 44.42
C ASP A 41 -8.53 6.38 44.22
N PRO A 42 -9.84 6.10 44.38
CA PRO A 42 -10.89 7.11 44.28
C PRO A 42 -10.71 8.31 45.22
N ASN A 43 -10.00 8.14 46.35
CA ASN A 43 -9.69 9.22 47.29
C ASN A 43 -8.68 10.24 46.75
N PHE A 44 -8.00 9.92 45.64
CA PHE A 44 -7.09 10.85 44.97
C PHE A 44 -7.82 11.97 44.23
N TYR A 45 -9.16 11.98 44.20
CA TYR A 45 -9.93 13.11 43.67
C TYR A 45 -9.46 14.44 44.29
N ILE A 46 -9.17 14.45 45.60
CA ILE A 46 -8.73 15.66 46.30
C ILE A 46 -7.35 16.14 45.83
N LEU A 47 -6.47 15.22 45.45
CA LEU A 47 -5.16 15.54 44.89
C LEU A 47 -5.27 16.17 43.52
N GLU A 48 -6.23 15.73 42.70
CA GLU A 48 -6.47 16.35 41.39
C GLU A 48 -7.09 17.75 41.54
N LEU A 49 -7.97 17.96 42.52
CA LEU A 49 -8.48 19.31 42.81
C LEU A 49 -7.39 20.26 43.32
N VAL A 50 -6.44 19.78 44.14
CA VAL A 50 -5.28 20.58 44.55
C VAL A 50 -4.38 20.91 43.36
N GLN A 51 -4.11 19.94 42.48
CA GLN A 51 -3.33 20.19 41.25
C GLN A 51 -4.04 21.20 40.34
N ALA A 52 -5.35 21.11 40.22
CA ALA A 52 -6.16 22.08 39.47
C ALA A 52 -5.99 23.49 40.05
N ALA A 53 -6.08 23.64 41.37
CA ALA A 53 -5.89 24.92 42.03
C ALA A 53 -4.48 25.49 41.80
N VAL A 54 -3.44 24.68 41.98
CA VAL A 54 -2.05 25.10 41.76
C VAL A 54 -1.82 25.50 40.29
N ALA A 55 -2.30 24.69 39.34
CA ALA A 55 -2.19 24.98 37.90
C ALA A 55 -2.98 26.24 37.51
N ASN A 56 -4.11 26.51 38.15
CA ASN A 56 -4.93 27.71 37.93
C ASN A 56 -4.34 28.96 38.62
N GLY A 57 -3.21 28.84 39.33
CA GLY A 57 -2.52 29.97 39.95
C GLY A 57 -3.07 30.36 41.33
N ALA A 58 -3.64 29.41 42.08
CA ALA A 58 -4.08 29.63 43.44
C ALA A 58 -2.96 30.18 44.34
N VAL A 59 -3.32 31.03 45.30
CA VAL A 59 -2.40 31.55 46.32
C VAL A 59 -2.38 30.66 47.56
N TYR A 60 -3.53 30.07 47.91
CA TYR A 60 -3.71 29.05 48.93
C TYR A 60 -4.99 28.24 48.63
N VAL A 61 -5.13 27.06 49.20
CA VAL A 61 -6.35 26.25 49.13
C VAL A 61 -6.88 25.99 50.53
N ASP A 62 -8.18 26.19 50.73
CA ASP A 62 -8.92 25.82 51.93
C ASP A 62 -9.90 24.68 51.62
N ILE A 63 -9.73 23.58 52.35
CA ILE A 63 -10.48 22.34 52.19
C ILE A 63 -11.19 22.07 53.52
N SER A 64 -12.50 21.92 53.50
CA SER A 64 -13.26 21.42 54.65
C SER A 64 -13.99 20.15 54.25
N ALA A 65 -13.77 19.06 54.98
CA ALA A 65 -14.31 17.75 54.68
C ALA A 65 -14.98 17.15 55.93
N SER A 66 -16.24 16.73 55.75
CA SER A 66 -17.06 16.04 56.74
C SER A 66 -17.44 14.64 56.24
N GLN A 67 -18.27 13.91 57.00
CA GLN A 67 -18.72 12.58 56.59
C GLN A 67 -19.51 12.57 55.28
N ARG A 68 -20.21 13.66 54.93
CA ARG A 68 -21.07 13.71 53.74
C ARG A 68 -20.74 14.82 52.77
N ASP A 69 -20.04 15.85 53.22
CA ASP A 69 -19.83 17.04 52.42
C ASP A 69 -18.35 17.41 52.37
N VAL A 70 -17.90 17.92 51.23
CA VAL A 70 -16.55 18.42 51.00
C VAL A 70 -16.67 19.77 50.32
N THR A 71 -15.99 20.77 50.85
CA THR A 71 -15.83 22.08 50.22
C THR A 71 -14.36 22.34 49.98
N LEU A 72 -14.04 22.83 48.79
CA LEU A 72 -12.70 23.28 48.44
C LEU A 72 -12.81 24.69 47.88
N SER A 73 -12.00 25.61 48.36
CA SER A 73 -11.97 26.98 47.89
C SER A 73 -10.54 27.49 47.78
N TYR A 74 -10.29 28.37 46.82
CA TYR A 74 -9.00 29.05 46.69
C TYR A 74 -9.18 30.42 46.07
N ILE A 75 -8.19 31.28 46.33
CA ILE A 75 -8.08 32.63 45.75
C ILE A 75 -7.02 32.62 44.66
N GLY A 76 -7.30 33.31 43.57
CA GLY A 76 -6.43 33.40 42.39
C GLY A 76 -6.89 32.50 41.25
N GLY A 77 -6.60 32.92 40.03
CA GLY A 77 -7.04 32.22 38.82
C GLY A 77 -8.49 32.51 38.43
N GLY A 78 -9.12 31.53 37.82
CA GLY A 78 -10.51 31.58 37.35
C GLY A 78 -10.70 30.72 36.10
N PHE A 79 -11.83 30.00 36.04
CA PHE A 79 -12.24 29.26 34.86
C PHE A 79 -13.24 30.06 34.04
N LYS A 80 -13.08 30.02 32.73
CA LYS A 80 -14.03 30.66 31.81
C LYS A 80 -15.34 29.88 31.80
N ARG A 81 -16.41 30.56 31.37
CA ARG A 81 -17.73 29.96 31.20
C ARG A 81 -17.69 28.69 30.35
N GLU A 82 -17.04 28.76 29.20
CA GLU A 82 -16.93 27.67 28.23
C GLU A 82 -16.18 26.47 28.83
N GLU A 83 -15.12 26.74 29.61
CA GLU A 83 -14.32 25.70 30.28
C GLU A 83 -15.14 24.92 31.32
N LEU A 84 -16.07 25.58 32.01
CA LEU A 84 -16.96 24.94 33.00
C LEU A 84 -18.19 24.29 32.36
N GLU A 85 -18.74 24.88 31.29
CA GLU A 85 -19.87 24.31 30.54
C GLU A 85 -19.47 22.98 29.89
N ASP A 86 -18.27 22.92 29.33
CA ASP A 86 -17.69 21.74 28.68
C ASP A 86 -16.69 20.99 29.57
N LEU A 87 -16.82 21.10 30.90
CA LEU A 87 -15.83 20.58 31.86
C LEU A 87 -15.36 19.14 31.56
N PHE A 88 -16.29 18.23 31.23
CA PHE A 88 -15.95 16.83 30.96
C PHE A 88 -15.36 16.59 29.55
N GLU A 89 -15.42 17.55 28.63
CA GLU A 89 -14.70 17.45 27.35
C GLU A 89 -13.18 17.53 27.55
N PHE A 90 -12.73 18.26 28.56
CA PHE A 90 -11.31 18.37 28.89
C PHE A 90 -10.69 17.07 29.41
N LEU A 91 -11.50 16.05 29.75
CA LEU A 91 -11.01 14.69 30.00
C LEU A 91 -10.35 14.07 28.76
N PHE A 92 -10.72 14.53 27.56
CA PHE A 92 -10.20 14.08 26.27
C PHE A 92 -9.15 15.02 25.68
N ALA A 93 -8.86 16.15 26.35
CA ALA A 93 -7.80 17.04 25.92
C ALA A 93 -6.44 16.32 25.95
N ALA A 94 -5.60 16.57 24.95
CA ALA A 94 -4.30 15.91 24.85
C ALA A 94 -3.46 16.18 26.12
N LYS A 95 -2.83 15.14 26.68
CA LYS A 95 -1.99 15.26 27.89
C LYS A 95 -0.81 16.24 27.71
N SER A 96 -0.43 16.51 26.47
CA SER A 96 0.65 17.43 26.08
C SER A 96 0.25 18.90 26.13
N ASP A 97 -1.04 19.22 26.18
CA ASP A 97 -1.52 20.60 26.23
C ASP A 97 -1.42 21.11 27.67
N VAL A 98 -0.53 22.09 27.88
CA VAL A 98 -0.22 22.68 29.19
C VAL A 98 -1.23 23.78 29.53
N ASP A 99 -1.79 24.46 28.52
CA ASP A 99 -2.67 25.62 28.71
C ASP A 99 -4.05 25.23 29.23
N VAL A 100 -4.41 23.94 29.15
CA VAL A 100 -5.66 23.37 29.67
C VAL A 100 -5.42 22.41 30.84
N ALA A 101 -4.21 22.41 31.42
CA ALA A 101 -3.85 21.47 32.47
C ALA A 101 -4.72 21.63 33.72
N ASP A 102 -5.03 22.86 34.09
CA ASP A 102 -5.86 23.23 35.25
C ASP A 102 -7.31 22.71 35.13
N VAL A 103 -8.01 23.03 34.03
CA VAL A 103 -9.38 22.58 33.77
C VAL A 103 -9.44 21.06 33.61
N ARG A 104 -8.40 20.44 33.04
CA ARG A 104 -8.30 18.98 32.94
C ARG A 104 -8.19 18.32 34.31
N GLN A 105 -7.34 18.83 35.22
CA GLN A 105 -7.27 18.27 36.58
C GLN A 105 -8.56 18.50 37.36
N LEU A 106 -9.22 19.66 37.17
CA LEU A 106 -10.55 19.91 37.73
C LEU A 106 -11.55 18.85 37.26
N ALA A 107 -11.64 18.64 35.93
CA ALA A 107 -12.53 17.66 35.33
C ALA A 107 -12.28 16.24 35.87
N LEU A 108 -11.02 15.86 36.05
CA LEU A 108 -10.62 14.56 36.62
C LEU A 108 -11.03 14.41 38.08
N GLY A 109 -10.77 15.42 38.91
CA GLY A 109 -11.17 15.43 40.32
C GLY A 109 -12.68 15.33 40.48
N ILE A 110 -13.43 16.10 39.70
CA ILE A 110 -14.90 16.07 39.69
C ILE A 110 -15.43 14.73 39.14
N ASN A 111 -14.84 14.20 38.07
CA ASN A 111 -15.26 12.92 37.50
C ASN A 111 -14.99 11.74 38.46
N ALA A 112 -13.89 11.79 39.22
CA ALA A 112 -13.56 10.79 40.22
C ALA A 112 -14.57 10.81 41.40
N ILE A 113 -14.90 11.98 41.93
CA ILE A 113 -15.83 12.08 43.08
C ILE A 113 -17.28 11.73 42.71
N ILE A 114 -17.68 11.84 41.43
CA ILE A 114 -18.98 11.37 40.96
C ILE A 114 -19.20 9.87 41.26
N GLY A 115 -18.12 9.06 41.28
CA GLY A 115 -18.20 7.64 41.67
C GLY A 115 -18.70 7.41 43.10
N ALA A 116 -18.58 8.41 43.97
CA ALA A 116 -19.12 8.40 45.33
C ALA A 116 -20.59 8.82 45.41
N ASN A 117 -21.28 8.96 44.27
CA ASN A 117 -22.69 9.35 44.19
C ASN A 117 -23.07 10.59 45.04
N PRO A 118 -22.39 11.73 44.88
CA PRO A 118 -22.81 12.96 45.54
C PRO A 118 -24.22 13.36 45.07
N LYS A 119 -24.97 14.00 45.96
CA LYS A 119 -26.31 14.55 45.66
C LYS A 119 -26.20 15.77 44.76
N GLU A 120 -25.21 16.60 45.01
CA GLU A 120 -25.02 17.90 44.36
C GLU A 120 -23.53 18.23 44.34
N ILE A 121 -23.05 18.75 43.21
CA ILE A 121 -21.76 19.43 43.12
C ILE A 121 -22.01 20.83 42.56
N VAL A 122 -21.52 21.86 43.24
CA VAL A 122 -21.56 23.26 42.80
C VAL A 122 -20.13 23.73 42.61
N ILE A 123 -19.85 24.33 41.45
CA ILE A 123 -18.58 24.98 41.14
C ILE A 123 -18.88 26.44 40.82
N GLU A 124 -18.31 27.36 41.58
CA GLU A 124 -18.28 28.78 41.27
C GLU A 124 -16.84 29.20 41.01
N SER A 125 -16.58 29.90 39.92
CA SER A 125 -15.24 30.38 39.60
C SER A 125 -15.28 31.71 38.89
N GLY A 126 -14.34 32.62 39.19
CA GLY A 126 -14.26 33.91 38.52
C GLY A 126 -13.00 34.71 38.84
N ALA A 127 -12.85 35.83 38.14
CA ALA A 127 -11.69 36.73 38.24
C ALA A 127 -12.03 38.06 38.96
N GLY A 128 -12.92 38.00 39.96
CA GLY A 128 -13.21 39.12 40.87
C GLY A 128 -14.34 40.07 40.46
N THR A 129 -15.03 39.83 39.33
CA THR A 129 -16.23 40.59 38.94
C THR A 129 -17.43 39.68 38.72
N LEU A 130 -18.64 40.22 38.80
CA LEU A 130 -19.86 39.42 38.62
C LEU A 130 -19.97 38.89 37.18
N GLU A 131 -19.48 39.65 36.20
CA GLU A 131 -19.47 39.27 34.79
C GLU A 131 -18.49 38.14 34.48
N THR A 132 -17.36 38.08 35.22
CA THR A 132 -16.35 37.02 35.06
C THR A 132 -16.56 35.86 36.02
N THR A 133 -17.58 35.91 36.87
CA THR A 133 -17.93 34.80 37.77
C THR A 133 -18.97 33.92 37.11
N HIS A 134 -18.77 32.61 37.19
CA HIS A 134 -19.62 31.60 36.59
C HIS A 134 -19.92 30.51 37.61
N ARG A 135 -21.17 30.01 37.59
CA ARG A 135 -21.63 28.94 38.47
C ARG A 135 -22.07 27.74 37.63
N VAL A 136 -21.66 26.54 38.02
CA VAL A 136 -22.10 25.28 37.44
C VAL A 136 -22.62 24.38 38.54
N GLU A 137 -23.81 23.83 38.31
CA GLU A 137 -24.42 22.84 39.17
C GLU A 137 -24.46 21.50 38.44
N ILE A 138 -23.92 20.47 39.09
CA ILE A 138 -23.87 19.11 38.58
C ILE A 138 -24.73 18.23 39.49
N LEU A 139 -25.85 17.76 38.93
CA LEU A 139 -26.87 16.97 39.62
C LEU A 139 -26.93 15.54 39.07
N ASP A 140 -27.61 14.66 39.81
CA ASP A 140 -27.91 13.28 39.42
C ASP A 140 -26.68 12.48 38.94
N GLN A 141 -25.60 12.51 39.73
CA GLN A 141 -24.35 11.77 39.44
C GLN A 141 -23.71 12.20 38.10
N GLY A 142 -23.76 13.50 37.80
CA GLY A 142 -23.18 14.06 36.59
C GLY A 142 -23.95 13.72 35.32
N LYS A 143 -25.27 13.58 35.41
CA LYS A 143 -26.18 13.46 34.26
C LYS A 143 -26.71 14.82 33.81
N HIS A 144 -26.85 15.75 34.74
CA HIS A 144 -27.34 17.10 34.47
C HIS A 144 -26.27 18.10 34.91
N VAL A 145 -25.76 18.86 33.94
CA VAL A 145 -24.87 20.00 34.16
C VAL A 145 -25.65 21.24 33.78
N GLN A 146 -25.84 22.16 34.72
CA GLN A 146 -26.60 23.38 34.51
C GLN A 146 -25.74 24.60 34.85
N MET A 147 -25.66 25.54 33.90
CA MET A 147 -25.08 26.86 34.14
C MET A 147 -26.06 27.68 35.01
N GLY A 148 -25.58 28.12 36.17
CA GLY A 148 -26.28 29.04 37.06
C GLY A 148 -25.77 30.49 36.92
N MET A 149 -26.46 31.41 37.59
CA MET A 149 -25.96 32.78 37.79
C MET A 149 -25.34 32.88 39.19
N PRO A 150 -24.14 33.45 39.35
CA PRO A 150 -23.59 33.71 40.67
C PRO A 150 -24.33 34.87 41.35
N ASP A 151 -24.48 34.82 42.66
CA ASP A 151 -25.09 35.90 43.44
C ASP A 151 -24.10 37.02 43.79
N LYS A 152 -22.78 36.72 43.74
CA LYS A 152 -21.69 37.61 44.14
C LYS A 152 -20.46 37.40 43.25
N PRO A 153 -19.62 38.44 43.05
CA PRO A 153 -18.32 38.26 42.41
C PRO A 153 -17.42 37.36 43.25
N LEU A 154 -16.63 36.52 42.60
CA LEU A 154 -15.61 35.65 43.20
C LEU A 154 -14.28 35.86 42.47
N ASP A 155 -13.19 35.98 43.22
CA ASP A 155 -11.80 36.05 42.71
C ASP A 155 -11.07 34.76 43.08
N GLY A 156 -11.31 33.71 42.31
CA GLY A 156 -10.87 32.35 42.57
C GLY A 156 -11.97 31.32 42.30
N THR A 157 -11.88 30.17 42.95
CA THR A 157 -12.81 29.04 42.71
C THR A 157 -13.31 28.47 44.03
N PHE A 158 -14.60 28.18 44.08
CA PHE A 158 -15.32 27.52 45.17
C PHE A 158 -16.02 26.26 44.64
N ILE A 159 -15.75 25.12 45.27
CA ILE A 159 -16.32 23.82 44.94
C ILE A 159 -17.04 23.31 46.18
N SER A 160 -18.33 22.98 46.08
CA SER A 160 -19.13 22.36 47.13
C SER A 160 -19.67 21.02 46.64
N ILE A 161 -19.31 19.94 47.31
CA ILE A 161 -19.76 18.58 47.01
C ILE A 161 -20.57 18.10 48.21
N LYS A 162 -21.86 17.80 48.01
CA LYS A 162 -22.77 17.43 49.11
C LYS A 162 -23.30 16.01 48.95
N GLY A 163 -23.54 15.36 50.08
CA GLY A 163 -24.20 14.05 50.14
C GLY A 163 -23.38 12.89 49.55
N ILE A 164 -22.06 12.92 49.71
CA ILE A 164 -21.11 11.87 49.30
C ILE A 164 -21.38 10.55 50.03
N ASP A 165 -21.43 9.45 49.28
CA ASP A 165 -21.44 8.08 49.80
C ASP A 165 -20.00 7.55 49.93
N ARG A 166 -19.38 7.81 51.08
CA ARG A 166 -17.97 7.44 51.35
C ARG A 166 -17.70 5.93 51.34
N TYR A 167 -18.72 5.08 51.51
CA TYR A 167 -18.55 3.63 51.41
C TYR A 167 -18.11 3.20 50.01
N LYS A 168 -18.53 3.94 48.97
CA LYS A 168 -18.14 3.68 47.58
C LYS A 168 -16.71 4.11 47.24
N LEU A 169 -16.09 4.93 48.08
CA LEU A 169 -14.69 5.36 47.92
C LEU A 169 -13.68 4.35 48.49
N ASN A 170 -14.14 3.16 48.94
CA ASN A 170 -13.32 2.17 49.65
C ASN A 170 -12.60 2.80 50.89
N SER A 171 -13.27 3.72 51.57
CA SER A 171 -12.71 4.52 52.68
C SER A 171 -13.51 4.31 53.97
N ALA A 172 -12.84 3.99 55.06
CA ALA A 172 -13.44 3.89 56.39
C ALA A 172 -13.61 5.25 57.12
N GLY A 173 -13.75 6.37 56.39
CA GLY A 173 -14.03 7.70 56.97
C GLY A 173 -13.30 8.88 56.30
N ALA A 174 -13.62 10.11 56.74
CA ALA A 174 -13.07 11.39 56.25
C ALA A 174 -11.59 11.65 56.64
N GLN A 175 -10.98 10.76 57.43
CA GLN A 175 -9.56 10.84 57.77
C GLN A 175 -8.64 10.45 56.61
N LYS A 176 -9.19 9.89 55.52
CA LYS A 176 -8.40 9.42 54.38
C LYS A 176 -7.94 10.57 53.47
N GLU A 177 -8.75 11.61 53.23
CA GLU A 177 -8.30 12.77 52.47
C GLU A 177 -7.15 13.51 53.15
N GLU A 178 -7.25 13.73 54.46
CA GLU A 178 -6.20 14.37 55.25
C GLU A 178 -4.87 13.60 55.14
N SER A 179 -4.92 12.28 55.36
CA SER A 179 -3.74 11.42 55.25
C SER A 179 -3.12 11.48 53.86
N VAL A 180 -3.95 11.46 52.80
CA VAL A 180 -3.49 11.52 51.41
C VAL A 180 -2.88 12.88 51.10
N LEU A 181 -3.50 13.98 51.54
CA LEU A 181 -2.95 15.33 51.40
C LEU A 181 -1.61 15.46 52.13
N MET A 182 -1.52 15.02 53.39
CA MET A 182 -0.29 15.05 54.18
C MET A 182 0.85 14.24 53.54
N GLU A 183 0.54 13.07 52.96
CA GLU A 183 1.52 12.23 52.30
C GLU A 183 2.01 12.82 50.97
N ARG A 184 1.10 13.38 50.17
CA ARG A 184 1.34 13.65 48.75
C ARG A 184 1.55 15.12 48.42
N CYS A 185 1.02 16.05 49.21
CA CYS A 185 1.09 17.49 48.96
C CYS A 185 2.20 18.20 49.74
N ILE A 186 3.18 17.46 50.27
CA ILE A 186 4.30 18.03 51.05
C ILE A 186 5.14 19.07 50.27
N MET A 187 5.02 19.07 48.94
CA MET A 187 5.69 19.99 48.03
C MET A 187 4.73 20.97 47.36
N ALA A 188 3.52 21.13 47.87
CA ALA A 188 2.60 22.11 47.35
C ALA A 188 3.25 23.51 47.42
N PRO A 189 3.33 24.24 46.29
CA PRO A 189 3.94 25.57 46.27
C PRO A 189 3.04 26.62 46.95
N ILE A 190 1.90 26.20 47.50
CA ILE A 190 0.88 27.05 48.13
C ILE A 190 0.47 26.44 49.48
N PRO A 191 0.04 27.26 50.46
CA PRO A 191 -0.52 26.75 51.70
C PRO A 191 -1.79 25.93 51.45
N ILE A 192 -1.93 24.82 52.18
CA ILE A 192 -3.14 24.00 52.20
C ILE A 192 -3.69 24.02 53.62
N ILE A 193 -4.92 24.51 53.75
CA ILE A 193 -5.69 24.52 54.99
C ILE A 193 -6.70 23.39 54.90
N TYR A 194 -6.73 22.51 55.89
CA TYR A 194 -7.67 21.39 55.96
C TYR A 194 -8.44 21.46 57.27
N ASN A 195 -9.77 21.59 57.22
CA ASN A 195 -10.64 21.72 58.39
C ASN A 195 -10.20 22.84 59.36
N ASN A 196 -9.75 23.98 58.82
CA ASN A 196 -9.15 25.13 59.51
C ASN A 196 -7.71 24.95 60.03
N ASP A 197 -7.09 23.79 59.82
CA ASP A 197 -5.71 23.53 60.22
C ASP A 197 -4.74 23.62 59.02
N PRO A 198 -3.69 24.46 59.08
CA PRO A 198 -2.68 24.54 58.02
C PRO A 198 -1.72 23.35 58.11
N ILE A 199 -2.01 22.27 57.37
CA ILE A 199 -1.32 20.97 57.49
C ILE A 199 0.18 20.99 57.15
N PHE A 200 0.66 22.03 56.45
CA PHE A 200 2.09 22.26 56.15
C PHE A 200 2.59 23.64 56.60
N GLY A 201 1.81 24.34 57.44
CA GLY A 201 2.05 25.75 57.78
C GLY A 201 1.52 26.72 56.73
N THR A 202 1.73 28.02 56.95
CA THR A 202 1.16 29.11 56.13
C THR A 202 2.09 29.63 55.03
N ALA A 203 3.26 29.00 54.84
CA ALA A 203 4.27 29.46 53.88
C ALA A 203 4.28 28.56 52.64
N SER A 204 4.41 29.19 51.46
CA SER A 204 4.67 28.50 50.19
C SER A 204 6.07 27.86 50.19
N ILE A 205 6.17 26.53 50.05
CA ILE A 205 7.46 25.83 49.99
C ILE A 205 7.70 25.29 48.58
N ARG A 206 8.43 26.05 47.76
CA ARG A 206 8.85 25.62 46.42
C ARG A 206 10.06 24.68 46.43
N HIS A 207 10.88 24.76 47.49
CA HIS A 207 12.09 23.95 47.66
C HIS A 207 12.05 23.22 49.01
N PRO A 208 11.60 21.96 49.04
CA PRO A 208 11.56 21.20 50.29
C PRO A 208 12.98 20.99 50.80
N THR A 209 13.12 20.99 52.13
CA THR A 209 14.38 20.59 52.76
C THR A 209 14.48 19.07 52.72
N LEU A 210 15.54 18.55 52.13
CA LEU A 210 15.76 17.11 52.04
C LEU A 210 16.56 16.63 53.26
N PHE A 211 15.93 15.82 54.11
CA PHE A 211 16.62 15.15 55.21
C PHE A 211 17.32 13.89 54.72
N GLY A 212 18.52 13.60 55.25
CA GLY A 212 19.28 12.38 54.89
C GLY A 212 20.24 12.51 53.70
N PHE A 213 20.46 13.74 53.21
CA PHE A 213 21.36 14.04 52.09
C PHE A 213 22.63 14.75 52.59
N THR A 214 23.80 14.34 52.10
CA THR A 214 25.10 14.94 52.44
C THR A 214 25.27 16.32 51.81
N LYS A 215 24.81 16.47 50.57
CA LYS A 215 24.81 17.70 49.79
C LYS A 215 23.45 17.86 49.13
N THR A 216 22.91 19.07 49.16
CA THR A 216 21.66 19.41 48.49
C THR A 216 21.84 20.67 47.65
N LEU A 217 21.05 20.77 46.59
CA LEU A 217 21.04 21.90 45.66
C LEU A 217 19.58 22.19 45.28
N LYS A 218 19.21 23.47 45.31
CA LYS A 218 17.88 23.93 44.86
C LYS A 218 17.92 24.17 43.36
N VAL A 219 16.89 23.70 42.66
CA VAL A 219 16.68 23.89 41.22
C VAL A 219 15.44 24.76 41.06
N ASP A 220 15.53 25.82 40.26
CA ASP A 220 14.38 26.64 39.88
C ASP A 220 14.59 27.19 38.46
N GLU A 221 13.89 26.62 37.50
CA GLU A 221 13.88 27.04 36.10
C GLU A 221 12.48 27.50 35.64
N GLY A 222 11.59 27.83 36.60
CA GLY A 222 10.18 28.10 36.31
C GLY A 222 9.35 26.84 36.34
N ASP A 223 9.26 26.12 35.22
CA ASP A 223 8.44 24.91 35.04
C ASP A 223 9.04 23.66 35.71
N LEU A 224 10.37 23.63 35.87
CA LEU A 224 11.14 22.62 36.59
C LEU A 224 11.72 23.25 37.85
N TYR A 225 11.34 22.75 39.03
CA TYR A 225 11.85 23.25 40.30
C TYR A 225 11.88 22.17 41.38
N GLY A 226 12.66 22.38 42.43
CA GLY A 226 12.69 21.51 43.59
C GLY A 226 14.05 21.51 44.29
N THR A 227 14.37 20.40 44.95
CA THR A 227 15.64 20.18 45.60
C THR A 227 16.18 18.82 45.19
N ILE A 228 17.46 18.76 44.83
CA ILE A 228 18.17 17.53 44.51
C ILE A 228 19.32 17.34 45.50
N GLY A 229 19.83 16.13 45.64
CA GLY A 229 20.95 15.87 46.54
C GLY A 229 21.59 14.50 46.38
N ILE A 230 22.73 14.35 47.07
CA ILE A 230 23.45 13.08 47.22
C ILE A 230 23.07 12.47 48.57
N PRO A 231 22.48 11.27 48.62
CA PRO A 231 22.08 10.63 49.87
C PRO A 231 23.29 10.29 50.75
N ASN A 232 23.06 10.17 52.05
CA ASN A 232 24.01 9.52 52.95
C ASN A 232 24.14 8.03 52.58
N SER A 233 25.34 7.44 52.74
CA SER A 233 25.74 6.12 52.20
C SER A 233 24.86 4.90 52.59
N ASN A 234 23.88 5.06 53.47
CA ASN A 234 22.99 3.99 53.96
C ASN A 234 21.51 4.19 53.59
N GLN A 235 21.13 5.18 52.77
CA GLN A 235 19.72 5.41 52.41
C GLN A 235 19.41 5.12 50.94
N SER A 236 18.23 4.56 50.68
CA SER A 236 17.67 4.45 49.33
C SER A 236 17.33 5.85 48.81
N ALA A 237 18.08 6.32 47.81
CA ALA A 237 17.78 7.58 47.14
C ALA A 237 16.79 7.36 46.00
N HIS A 238 15.69 8.11 46.07
CA HIS A 238 14.73 8.22 45.00
C HIS A 238 14.44 9.70 44.78
N PHE A 239 14.08 10.04 43.55
CA PHE A 239 13.42 11.29 43.23
C PHE A 239 11.92 11.15 43.45
N ARG A 240 11.35 12.00 44.31
CA ARG A 240 9.90 12.22 44.37
C ARG A 240 9.52 13.14 43.22
N LEU A 241 8.86 12.60 42.21
CA LEU A 241 8.39 13.34 41.05
C LEU A 241 7.02 13.93 41.35
N VAL A 242 6.92 15.24 41.17
CA VAL A 242 5.79 16.07 41.57
C VAL A 242 5.21 16.73 40.32
N THR A 243 3.89 16.80 40.26
CA THR A 243 3.16 17.59 39.26
C THR A 243 2.24 18.54 40.00
N HIS A 244 2.35 19.85 39.73
CA HIS A 244 1.56 20.91 40.37
C HIS A 244 1.46 20.75 41.90
N GLY A 245 2.59 20.49 42.57
CA GLY A 245 2.66 20.36 44.04
C GLY A 245 2.26 19.01 44.62
N VAL A 246 1.82 18.05 43.81
CA VAL A 246 1.44 16.70 44.25
C VAL A 246 2.45 15.64 43.83
N TRP A 247 2.93 14.85 44.79
CA TRP A 247 3.80 13.71 44.56
C TRP A 247 3.06 12.55 43.87
N VAL A 248 3.53 12.19 42.68
CA VAL A 248 2.96 11.09 41.88
C VAL A 248 3.73 9.79 42.11
N GLN A 249 5.04 9.80 41.84
CA GLN A 249 5.86 8.59 41.84
C GLN A 249 7.24 8.85 42.43
N SER A 250 7.84 7.83 43.06
CA SER A 250 9.25 7.81 43.41
C SER A 250 10.05 6.99 42.41
N MET A 251 11.15 7.53 41.90
CA MET A 251 11.98 6.84 40.90
C MET A 251 13.47 6.89 41.29
N PRO A 252 14.19 5.76 41.24
CA PRO A 252 15.65 5.78 41.37
C PRO A 252 16.28 6.44 40.14
N TYR A 253 17.42 7.11 40.33
CA TYR A 253 18.20 7.65 39.23
C TYR A 253 19.68 7.69 39.63
N ASP A 254 20.52 7.19 38.72
CA ASP A 254 21.97 7.15 38.86
C ASP A 254 22.59 8.08 37.82
N HIS A 255 23.46 8.99 38.27
CA HIS A 255 24.22 9.87 37.39
C HIS A 255 25.71 9.56 37.53
N ASN A 256 26.33 9.05 36.46
CA ASN A 256 27.75 8.66 36.44
C ASN A 256 28.14 7.71 37.59
N GLY A 257 27.28 6.74 37.90
CA GLY A 257 27.50 5.76 38.98
C GLY A 257 27.24 6.30 40.39
N GLN A 258 26.89 7.58 40.53
CA GLN A 258 26.49 8.17 41.81
C GLN A 258 24.97 8.17 41.92
N ARG A 259 24.45 7.56 43.00
CA ARG A 259 23.02 7.62 43.33
C ARG A 259 22.59 9.04 43.64
N MET A 260 21.56 9.48 42.95
CA MET A 260 20.95 10.80 43.14
C MET A 260 19.55 10.63 43.71
N GLY A 261 19.12 11.62 44.49
CA GLY A 261 17.74 11.67 44.97
C GLY A 261 17.29 13.10 45.19
N GLY A 262 16.02 13.24 45.55
CA GLY A 262 15.47 14.56 45.83
C GLY A 262 13.99 14.59 45.57
N ALA A 263 13.49 15.80 45.34
CA ALA A 263 12.09 16.04 45.16
C ALA A 263 11.93 17.16 44.14
N LEU A 264 11.29 16.85 43.02
CA LEU A 264 11.31 17.64 41.79
C LEU A 264 9.89 17.77 41.25
N SER A 265 9.49 19.00 41.00
CA SER A 265 8.28 19.32 40.25
C SER A 265 8.66 19.65 38.82
N PHE A 266 7.98 19.03 37.86
CA PHE A 266 8.09 19.41 36.46
C PHE A 266 6.72 19.36 35.80
N GLU A 267 6.24 20.53 35.37
CA GLU A 267 4.85 20.73 34.91
C GLU A 267 4.53 19.95 33.63
N ARG A 268 5.54 19.61 32.82
CA ARG A 268 5.37 18.87 31.56
C ARG A 268 5.36 17.35 31.73
N LEU A 269 5.59 16.84 32.95
CA LEU A 269 5.52 15.39 33.18
C LEU A 269 4.11 14.86 32.92
N ARG A 270 4.04 13.76 32.18
CA ARG A 270 2.77 13.11 31.87
C ARG A 270 2.49 11.99 32.87
N LYS A 271 1.28 11.97 33.43
CA LYS A 271 0.79 10.90 34.30
C LYS A 271 0.24 9.73 33.47
N SER A 272 0.34 8.51 33.98
CA SER A 272 -0.30 7.31 33.45
C SER A 272 -1.84 7.46 33.40
N ALA A 273 -2.54 6.52 32.74
CA ALA A 273 -4.00 6.59 32.59
C ALA A 273 -4.76 6.56 33.93
N ASP A 274 -4.21 5.89 34.94
CA ASP A 274 -4.72 5.79 36.32
C ASP A 274 -4.14 6.84 37.28
N HIS A 275 -3.30 7.75 36.75
CA HIS A 275 -2.69 8.88 37.47
C HIS A 275 -1.76 8.51 38.63
N SER A 276 -1.31 7.25 38.71
CA SER A 276 -0.47 6.74 39.80
C SER A 276 1.04 6.78 39.51
N SER A 277 1.43 6.94 38.24
CA SER A 277 2.82 6.89 37.77
C SER A 277 3.10 7.94 36.71
N ILE A 278 4.38 8.20 36.47
CA ILE A 278 4.88 9.07 35.41
C ILE A 278 5.20 8.21 34.17
N VAL A 279 4.73 8.66 33.01
CA VAL A 279 5.00 8.00 31.73
C VAL A 279 6.48 8.17 31.40
N GLN A 280 7.13 7.07 31.00
CA GLN A 280 8.52 7.09 30.52
C GLN A 280 8.57 7.57 29.07
N ASP A 281 8.38 8.87 28.88
CA ASP A 281 8.40 9.53 27.58
C ASP A 281 9.48 10.62 27.51
N GLU A 282 9.46 11.36 26.39
CA GLU A 282 10.39 12.46 26.11
C GLU A 282 10.37 13.56 27.18
N ALA A 283 9.23 13.81 27.84
CA ALA A 283 9.16 14.82 28.91
C ALA A 283 9.96 14.38 30.14
N LEU A 284 9.88 13.10 30.51
CA LEU A 284 10.74 12.56 31.58
C LEU A 284 12.21 12.60 31.19
N GLY A 285 12.53 12.30 29.93
CA GLY A 285 13.89 12.44 29.37
C GLY A 285 14.43 13.87 29.45
N GLU A 286 13.63 14.85 29.02
CA GLU A 286 13.95 16.27 29.08
C GLU A 286 14.26 16.71 30.52
N MET A 287 13.45 16.28 31.49
CA MET A 287 13.66 16.61 32.90
C MET A 287 15.04 16.14 33.38
N TRP A 288 15.39 14.87 33.14
CA TRP A 288 16.69 14.34 33.56
C TRP A 288 17.84 15.03 32.86
N PHE A 289 17.66 15.34 31.58
CA PHE A 289 18.64 16.07 30.79
C PHE A 289 18.91 17.46 31.39
N ARG A 290 17.86 18.24 31.67
CA ARG A 290 17.95 19.56 32.31
C ARG A 290 18.61 19.53 33.69
N LEU A 291 18.53 18.39 34.39
CA LEU A 291 19.13 18.23 35.72
C LEU A 291 20.61 17.86 35.71
N GLN A 292 21.16 17.40 34.58
CA GLN A 292 22.58 17.02 34.49
C GLN A 292 23.56 18.09 35.01
N PRO A 293 23.41 19.38 34.69
CA PRO A 293 24.35 20.42 35.16
C PRO A 293 24.29 20.60 36.68
N TYR A 294 23.10 20.41 37.26
CA TYR A 294 22.89 20.45 38.71
C TYR A 294 23.47 19.21 39.40
N PHE A 295 23.40 18.04 38.75
CA PHE A 295 24.07 16.82 39.23
C PHE A 295 25.60 16.97 39.20
N GLU A 296 26.16 17.47 38.10
CA GLU A 296 27.59 17.77 38.01
C GLU A 296 28.01 18.80 39.06
N GLN A 297 27.22 19.85 39.29
CA GLN A 297 27.46 20.85 40.33
C GLN A 297 27.46 20.22 41.73
N LEU A 298 26.51 19.32 42.02
CA LEU A 298 26.46 18.60 43.30
C LEU A 298 27.69 17.72 43.54
N ILE A 299 28.15 17.01 42.50
CA ILE A 299 29.30 16.10 42.58
C ILE A 299 30.60 16.91 42.73
N THR A 300 30.84 17.83 41.79
CA THR A 300 32.13 18.52 41.63
C THR A 300 32.26 19.77 42.49
N GLY A 301 31.14 20.36 42.92
CA GLY A 301 31.11 21.67 43.59
C GLY A 301 31.23 22.86 42.62
N VAL A 302 31.48 22.63 41.33
CA VAL A 302 31.58 23.66 40.31
C VAL A 302 30.33 23.63 39.45
N ARG A 303 29.63 24.77 39.34
CA ARG A 303 28.51 24.88 38.40
C ARG A 303 29.08 24.87 36.98
N LYS A 304 28.94 23.75 36.29
CA LYS A 304 29.12 23.71 34.85
C LYS A 304 27.85 24.31 34.27
N GLU A 305 27.93 25.47 33.61
CA GLU A 305 26.80 25.96 32.84
C GLU A 305 26.52 24.91 31.75
N SER A 306 25.30 24.39 31.66
CA SER A 306 24.84 23.77 30.43
C SER A 306 24.74 24.88 29.41
N LYS A 307 25.86 25.16 28.77
CA LYS A 307 25.88 26.02 27.60
C LYS A 307 25.42 25.15 26.44
N LEU A 308 24.11 25.03 26.29
CA LEU A 308 23.57 24.82 24.95
C LEU A 308 24.01 26.06 24.16
N ALA A 309 25.07 25.94 23.36
CA ALA A 309 25.57 27.05 22.55
C ALA A 309 24.63 27.25 21.36
N ALA A 310 23.52 27.93 21.62
CA ALA A 310 22.53 28.35 20.64
C ALA A 310 22.63 29.86 20.42
N TYR A 311 22.47 30.31 19.18
CA TYR A 311 22.59 31.70 18.79
C TYR A 311 21.46 32.09 17.85
N ASP A 312 21.09 33.37 17.86
CA ASP A 312 20.29 33.94 16.78
C ASP A 312 21.14 34.16 15.51
N LEU A 313 20.51 34.58 14.41
CA LEU A 313 21.21 34.85 13.15
C LEU A 313 22.26 35.98 13.26
N LYS A 314 22.15 36.84 14.28
CA LYS A 314 23.08 37.95 14.52
C LYS A 314 24.28 37.50 15.37
N GLY A 315 24.32 36.24 15.79
CA GLY A 315 25.37 35.67 16.64
C GLY A 315 25.19 35.98 18.12
N ASN A 316 24.03 36.48 18.56
CA ASN A 316 23.75 36.65 19.98
C ASN A 316 23.44 35.28 20.59
N GLU A 317 24.13 34.93 21.68
CA GLU A 317 23.86 33.70 22.44
C GLU A 317 22.44 33.76 23.03
N LEU A 318 21.66 32.70 22.83
CA LEU A 318 20.30 32.54 23.33
C LEU A 318 20.31 31.58 24.51
N ASP A 319 19.77 32.00 25.65
CA ASP A 319 19.55 31.09 26.76
C ASP A 319 18.33 30.17 26.49
N LEU A 320 18.16 29.12 27.32
CA LEU A 320 17.04 28.18 27.16
C LEU A 320 15.65 28.84 27.24
N LYS A 321 15.52 29.92 28.01
CA LYS A 321 14.26 30.65 28.18
C LYS A 321 13.95 31.47 26.93
N GLU A 322 14.95 32.10 26.34
CA GLU A 322 14.87 32.84 25.08
C GLU A 322 14.54 31.92 23.92
N ILE A 323 15.23 30.77 23.80
CA ILE A 323 14.92 29.76 22.78
C ILE A 323 13.45 29.35 22.91
N ARG A 324 12.96 29.00 24.11
CA ARG A 324 11.55 28.63 24.31
C ARG A 324 10.57 29.72 23.92
N ASN A 325 10.88 30.98 24.21
CA ASN A 325 10.03 32.09 23.82
C ASN A 325 9.99 32.27 22.30
N VAL A 326 11.12 32.11 21.62
CA VAL A 326 11.19 32.14 20.16
C VAL A 326 10.41 30.96 19.56
N LEU A 327 10.44 29.79 20.19
CA LEU A 327 9.79 28.60 19.64
C LEU A 327 8.29 28.51 19.94
N ARG A 328 7.78 29.22 20.96
CA ARG A 328 6.41 29.06 21.49
C ARG A 328 5.31 29.05 20.43
N ASP A 329 5.41 29.92 19.42
CA ASP A 329 4.37 30.12 18.41
C ASP A 329 4.62 29.35 17.09
N HIS A 330 5.65 28.49 17.07
CA HIS A 330 6.09 27.79 15.86
C HIS A 330 6.01 26.27 16.00
N LYS A 331 5.65 25.58 14.93
CA LYS A 331 5.64 24.10 14.90
C LYS A 331 6.94 23.49 14.41
N SER A 332 7.74 24.28 13.71
CA SER A 332 8.99 23.87 13.07
C SER A 332 10.09 24.87 13.40
N VAL A 333 11.33 24.43 13.37
CA VAL A 333 12.53 25.25 13.62
C VAL A 333 13.59 24.87 12.62
N VAL A 334 14.18 25.86 11.95
CA VAL A 334 15.38 25.63 11.15
C VAL A 334 16.58 25.69 12.08
N VAL A 335 17.38 24.63 12.11
CA VAL A 335 18.57 24.53 12.96
C VAL A 335 19.79 24.42 12.07
N SER A 336 20.75 25.33 12.25
CA SER A 336 22.00 25.34 11.47
C SER A 336 23.24 25.47 12.35
N SER A 337 24.43 25.26 11.81
CA SER A 337 25.68 25.47 12.57
C SER A 337 26.01 26.97 12.64
N PRO A 338 26.62 27.47 13.74
CA PRO A 338 27.17 28.83 13.77
C PRO A 338 28.35 29.05 12.81
N GLU A 339 28.96 27.97 12.28
CA GLU A 339 30.12 28.02 11.37
C GLU A 339 29.75 28.17 9.88
N ILE A 340 28.51 28.53 9.57
CA ILE A 340 28.02 28.64 8.18
C ILE A 340 28.47 29.95 7.52
N THR A 341 28.67 29.92 6.20
CA THR A 341 29.01 31.15 5.44
C THR A 341 27.82 32.11 5.34
N ASP A 342 28.05 33.38 5.03
CA ASP A 342 26.95 34.37 4.85
C ASP A 342 25.92 33.91 3.79
N GLU A 343 26.38 33.26 2.73
CA GLU A 343 25.51 32.70 1.69
C GLU A 343 24.65 31.55 2.22
N GLN A 344 25.25 30.66 3.01
CA GLN A 344 24.55 29.57 3.69
C GLN A 344 23.57 30.10 4.75
N GLY A 345 23.95 31.13 5.51
CA GLY A 345 23.08 31.81 6.47
C GLY A 345 21.86 32.44 5.80
N LEU A 346 22.06 33.15 4.69
CA LEU A 346 20.95 33.70 3.89
C LEU A 346 20.06 32.59 3.32
N HIS A 347 20.63 31.46 2.93
CA HIS A 347 19.89 30.31 2.44
C HIS A 347 19.03 29.69 3.55
N ALA A 348 19.61 29.40 4.72
CA ALA A 348 18.86 28.91 5.88
C ALA A 348 17.74 29.88 6.28
N GLN A 349 18.00 31.19 6.23
CA GLN A 349 17.01 32.20 6.52
C GLN A 349 15.83 32.16 5.53
N ARG A 350 16.12 32.11 4.23
CA ARG A 350 15.06 31.99 3.21
C ARG A 350 14.25 30.71 3.36
N MET A 351 14.89 29.62 3.78
CA MET A 351 14.20 28.37 4.07
C MET A 351 13.27 28.50 5.29
N ALA A 352 13.77 29.13 6.36
CA ALA A 352 13.00 29.42 7.58
C ALA A 352 11.78 30.31 7.28
N GLU A 353 11.96 31.36 6.47
CA GLU A 353 10.89 32.22 5.97
C GLU A 353 9.86 31.44 5.13
N ALA A 354 10.32 30.55 4.24
CA ALA A 354 9.44 29.76 3.37
C ALA A 354 8.54 28.77 4.13
N ILE A 355 8.94 28.33 5.32
CA ILE A 355 8.17 27.43 6.18
C ILE A 355 7.56 28.11 7.41
N GLY A 356 7.71 29.44 7.55
CA GLY A 356 7.21 30.18 8.72
C GLY A 356 7.83 29.74 10.04
N ALA A 357 9.11 29.34 10.04
CA ALA A 357 9.85 28.87 11.21
C ALA A 357 10.95 29.88 11.62
N PRO A 358 11.37 29.90 12.91
CA PRO A 358 12.56 30.61 13.33
C PRO A 358 13.81 29.82 12.91
N LEU A 359 14.91 30.54 12.72
CA LEU A 359 16.25 29.99 12.49
C LEU A 359 17.08 30.15 13.77
N ILE A 360 17.57 29.03 14.29
CA ILE A 360 18.46 28.98 15.45
C ILE A 360 19.78 28.33 15.03
N LEU A 361 20.89 28.99 15.34
CA LEU A 361 22.22 28.45 15.12
C LEU A 361 22.63 27.65 16.35
N VAL A 362 22.98 26.38 16.21
CA VAL A 362 23.35 25.48 17.30
C VAL A 362 24.69 24.85 16.97
N ALA A 363 25.65 24.92 17.89
CA ALA A 363 26.94 24.26 17.71
C ALA A 363 26.77 22.75 17.49
N SER A 364 27.54 22.15 16.57
CA SER A 364 27.40 20.74 16.18
C SER A 364 27.44 19.76 17.37
N GLN A 365 28.25 20.07 18.39
CA GLN A 365 28.37 19.29 19.63
C GLN A 365 27.11 19.35 20.52
N ASP A 366 26.30 20.40 20.38
CA ASP A 366 25.11 20.67 21.18
C ASP A 366 23.81 20.32 20.43
N LEU A 367 23.91 19.81 19.21
CA LEU A 367 22.76 19.51 18.36
C LEU A 367 21.92 18.33 18.90
N ALA A 368 22.58 17.30 19.44
CA ALA A 368 21.90 16.19 20.12
C ALA A 368 21.15 16.67 21.38
N THR A 369 21.79 17.55 22.15
CA THR A 369 21.21 18.24 23.30
C THR A 369 19.97 19.05 22.91
N PHE A 370 20.07 19.84 21.83
CA PHE A 370 18.98 20.64 21.32
C PHE A 370 17.77 19.77 20.93
N ARG A 371 18.01 18.64 20.24
CA ARG A 371 16.94 17.68 19.88
C ARG A 371 16.23 17.12 21.11
N GLN A 372 16.98 16.77 22.16
CA GLN A 372 16.40 16.23 23.40
C GLN A 372 15.61 17.27 24.19
N LEU A 373 16.00 18.54 24.12
CA LEU A 373 15.32 19.65 24.81
C LEU A 373 14.06 20.13 24.09
N PHE A 374 14.00 19.97 22.76
CA PHE A 374 12.92 20.46 21.91
C PHE A 374 12.27 19.34 21.05
N PRO A 375 11.89 18.19 21.64
CA PRO A 375 11.45 17.03 20.86
C PRO A 375 10.08 17.23 20.18
N SER A 376 9.28 18.16 20.69
CA SER A 376 7.94 18.46 20.14
C SER A 376 7.95 19.34 18.88
N TYR A 377 9.12 19.84 18.46
CA TYR A 377 9.27 20.71 17.30
C TYR A 377 9.81 19.95 16.09
N HIS A 378 9.33 20.29 14.89
CA HIS A 378 9.89 19.77 13.65
C HIS A 378 11.20 20.49 13.31
N LEU A 379 12.33 19.83 13.60
CA LEU A 379 13.66 20.39 13.36
C LEU A 379 14.09 20.16 11.90
N VAL A 380 14.40 21.24 11.18
CA VAL A 380 14.84 21.21 9.78
C VAL A 380 16.30 21.63 9.71
N PHE A 381 17.17 20.78 9.14
CA PHE A 381 18.60 21.04 9.02
C PHE A 381 18.97 21.36 7.57
N PRO A 382 19.34 22.62 7.23
CA PRO A 382 19.67 23.00 5.85
C PRO A 382 20.95 22.30 5.38
N GLN A 383 20.95 21.81 4.14
CA GLN A 383 22.15 21.31 3.43
C GLN A 383 22.67 22.33 2.42
N PHE A 384 21.96 23.44 2.26
CA PHE A 384 22.33 24.57 1.42
C PHE A 384 22.37 24.27 -0.07
N THR A 385 21.55 23.34 -0.56
CA THR A 385 21.46 23.01 -2.00
C THR A 385 20.38 23.82 -2.71
N ALA A 386 20.61 24.22 -3.97
CA ALA A 386 19.63 25.02 -4.72
C ALA A 386 18.26 24.33 -4.89
N ASP A 387 18.23 23.00 -4.88
CA ASP A 387 17.00 22.22 -5.00
C ASP A 387 16.23 22.11 -3.67
N GLU A 388 16.92 22.22 -2.54
CA GLU A 388 16.29 22.30 -1.22
C GLU A 388 15.45 23.58 -1.08
N LEU A 389 16.00 24.74 -1.47
CA LEU A 389 15.23 25.99 -1.46
C LEU A 389 14.01 25.92 -2.36
N LYS A 390 14.15 25.29 -3.54
CA LYS A 390 13.03 25.06 -4.46
C LYS A 390 11.96 24.14 -3.86
N LEU A 391 12.35 23.17 -3.04
CA LEU A 391 11.41 22.28 -2.37
C LEU A 391 10.59 23.04 -1.33
N PHE A 392 11.26 23.77 -0.43
CA PHE A 392 10.60 24.50 0.64
C PHE A 392 9.81 25.72 0.15
N SER A 393 10.19 26.30 -0.99
CA SER A 393 9.42 27.38 -1.64
C SER A 393 8.16 26.91 -2.37
N LYS A 394 7.94 25.59 -2.54
CA LYS A 394 6.64 25.08 -3.00
C LYS A 394 5.57 25.44 -1.98
N ALA A 395 4.32 25.54 -2.44
CA ALA A 395 3.18 25.67 -1.54
C ALA A 395 3.08 24.45 -0.61
N GLU A 396 2.54 24.66 0.60
CA GLU A 396 2.11 23.57 1.47
C GLU A 396 1.24 22.59 0.70
N TRP A 397 1.55 21.31 0.87
CA TRP A 397 0.70 20.25 0.38
C TRP A 397 -0.68 20.42 1.00
N GLN A 398 -1.69 20.43 0.14
CA GLN A 398 -3.08 20.39 0.55
C GLN A 398 -3.59 18.99 0.26
N ALA A 399 -4.36 18.44 1.19
CA ALA A 399 -5.03 17.17 1.00
C ALA A 399 -5.86 17.18 -0.31
N PRO A 400 -6.07 16.01 -0.94
CA PRO A 400 -6.90 15.90 -2.14
C PRO A 400 -8.24 16.64 -1.96
N ALA A 401 -8.71 17.33 -3.00
CA ALA A 401 -9.88 18.20 -2.89
C ALA A 401 -11.11 17.41 -2.40
N GLN A 402 -11.84 17.99 -1.43
CA GLN A 402 -13.13 17.49 -0.95
C GLN A 402 -14.24 17.73 -1.97
N PRO A 403 -15.36 16.97 -1.95
CA PRO A 403 -15.73 15.94 -0.97
C PRO A 403 -14.93 14.63 -1.08
N TRP A 404 -14.88 13.85 0.00
CA TRP A 404 -14.38 12.46 0.02
C TRP A 404 -15.53 11.53 0.38
N LEU A 405 -15.50 10.30 -0.14
CA LEU A 405 -16.51 9.28 0.16
C LEU A 405 -16.40 8.74 1.60
N ALA A 406 -15.19 8.77 2.15
CA ALA A 406 -14.92 8.48 3.56
C ALA A 406 -13.83 9.40 4.11
N ALA A 407 -13.72 9.42 5.44
CA ALA A 407 -12.58 10.04 6.11
C ALA A 407 -11.28 9.37 5.64
N PRO A 408 -10.16 10.11 5.54
CA PRO A 408 -8.87 9.53 5.22
C PRO A 408 -8.50 8.50 6.28
N GLU A 409 -7.99 7.36 5.85
CA GLU A 409 -7.60 6.28 6.75
C GLU A 409 -6.08 6.14 6.73
N THR A 410 -5.48 6.16 7.91
CA THR A 410 -4.04 5.93 8.07
C THR A 410 -3.75 4.44 7.89
N LEU A 411 -2.89 4.12 6.93
CA LEU A 411 -2.42 2.75 6.72
C LEU A 411 -1.26 2.44 7.67
N PRO A 412 -0.95 1.15 7.92
CA PRO A 412 0.22 0.78 8.72
C PRO A 412 1.49 1.43 8.16
N PRO A 413 2.34 2.02 9.01
CA PRO A 413 3.56 2.66 8.55
C PRO A 413 4.54 1.63 8.00
N ILE A 414 5.31 2.04 6.99
CA ILE A 414 6.42 1.24 6.45
C ILE A 414 7.69 1.66 7.18
N THR A 415 8.33 0.71 7.85
CA THR A 415 9.60 0.93 8.57
C THR A 415 10.79 0.56 7.69
N ALA A 416 12.00 0.95 8.10
CA ALA A 416 13.27 0.57 7.46
C ALA A 416 13.41 -0.93 7.14
N LYS A 417 12.79 -1.79 7.96
CA LYS A 417 12.89 -3.27 7.85
C LYS A 417 11.81 -3.88 6.96
N HIS A 418 10.92 -3.07 6.40
CA HIS A 418 9.82 -3.57 5.61
C HIS A 418 10.32 -4.19 4.29
N PRO A 419 9.89 -5.40 3.90
CA PRO A 419 10.38 -6.08 2.70
C PRO A 419 10.25 -5.28 1.41
N SER A 420 9.21 -4.44 1.29
CA SER A 420 9.01 -3.59 0.11
C SER A 420 10.09 -2.52 -0.08
N LEU A 421 10.87 -2.21 0.96
CA LEU A 421 11.99 -1.27 0.86
C LEU A 421 13.33 -1.95 0.58
N ALA A 422 13.37 -3.29 0.44
CA ALA A 422 14.62 -4.03 0.25
C ALA A 422 15.41 -3.60 -1.00
N GLY A 423 14.73 -3.10 -2.04
CA GLY A 423 15.35 -2.54 -3.25
C GLY A 423 15.88 -1.11 -3.11
N PHE A 424 15.64 -0.45 -1.98
CA PHE A 424 15.96 0.98 -1.75
C PHE A 424 16.99 1.16 -0.64
N VAL A 425 18.07 0.37 -0.65
CA VAL A 425 19.09 0.34 0.41
C VAL A 425 19.67 1.71 0.69
N GLU A 426 20.07 2.47 -0.35
CA GLU A 426 20.65 3.81 -0.17
C GLU A 426 19.66 4.79 0.50
N PHE A 427 18.38 4.71 0.17
CA PHE A 427 17.33 5.50 0.81
C PHE A 427 17.14 5.09 2.28
N VAL A 428 17.11 3.79 2.56
CA VAL A 428 16.98 3.26 3.93
C VAL A 428 18.19 3.65 4.79
N GLU A 429 19.40 3.59 4.24
CA GLU A 429 20.64 3.98 4.92
C GLU A 429 20.73 5.49 5.19
N ALA A 430 20.13 6.32 4.33
CA ALA A 430 20.08 7.77 4.50
C ALA A 430 19.08 8.24 5.58
N MET A 431 18.20 7.35 6.06
CA MET A 431 17.18 7.66 7.06
C MET A 431 17.64 7.29 8.48
N PRO A 432 17.11 7.95 9.53
CA PRO A 432 17.36 7.52 10.91
C PRO A 432 16.90 6.06 11.12
N GLN A 433 17.58 5.27 11.96
CA GLN A 433 17.35 3.81 12.09
C GLN A 433 15.90 3.41 12.44
N ASP A 434 15.16 4.35 13.00
CA ASP A 434 13.81 4.27 13.54
C ASP A 434 12.79 5.10 12.71
N PHE A 435 13.10 5.40 11.45
CA PHE A 435 12.16 6.12 10.58
C PHE A 435 10.90 5.30 10.24
N GLU A 436 9.78 6.01 10.13
CA GLU A 436 8.49 5.48 9.68
C GLU A 436 7.96 6.31 8.51
N ILE A 437 7.68 5.66 7.38
CA ILE A 437 6.90 6.23 6.29
C ILE A 437 5.43 6.07 6.66
N ARG A 438 4.72 7.18 6.81
CA ARG A 438 3.28 7.18 7.08
C ARG A 438 2.52 7.22 5.76
N LEU A 439 1.40 6.52 5.68
CA LEU A 439 0.58 6.51 4.49
C LEU A 439 -0.86 6.82 4.86
N GLU A 440 -1.51 7.64 4.05
CA GLU A 440 -2.91 8.00 4.20
C GLU A 440 -3.66 7.67 2.91
N ALA A 441 -4.75 6.92 3.02
CA ALA A 441 -5.61 6.60 1.90
C ALA A 441 -6.83 7.52 1.89
N PHE A 442 -7.06 8.19 0.77
CA PHE A 442 -8.19 9.06 0.48
C PHE A 442 -9.07 8.41 -0.59
N PHE A 443 -10.38 8.65 -0.51
CA PHE A 443 -11.33 8.21 -1.53
C PHE A 443 -12.05 9.46 -2.05
N PRO A 444 -11.41 10.22 -2.96
CA PRO A 444 -11.96 11.48 -3.43
C PRO A 444 -13.27 11.27 -4.18
N ASN A 445 -14.20 12.21 -4.00
CA ASN A 445 -15.54 12.12 -4.57
C ASN A 445 -15.62 12.58 -6.04
N GLN A 446 -14.49 13.00 -6.62
CA GLN A 446 -14.39 13.41 -8.02
C GLN A 446 -13.88 12.25 -8.87
N LYS A 447 -14.37 12.15 -10.13
CA LYS A 447 -13.94 11.15 -11.11
C LYS A 447 -12.39 11.05 -11.11
N PRO A 448 -11.80 9.87 -10.86
CA PRO A 448 -10.36 9.69 -11.08
C PRO A 448 -10.08 10.09 -12.53
N ARG A 449 -9.08 10.95 -12.73
CA ARG A 449 -8.83 11.61 -14.03
C ARG A 449 -8.40 10.66 -15.15
N THR A 450 -8.28 9.36 -14.91
CA THR A 450 -7.90 8.34 -15.91
C THR A 450 -8.30 6.95 -15.42
N GLU A 451 -8.65 6.11 -16.39
CA GLU A 451 -9.06 4.71 -16.26
C GLU A 451 -7.99 3.85 -15.56
N SER A 452 -8.38 3.06 -14.56
CA SER A 452 -7.62 1.92 -13.98
C SER A 452 -6.33 2.18 -13.16
N GLY A 453 -6.39 3.02 -12.11
CA GLY A 453 -5.28 3.11 -11.14
C GLY A 453 -5.59 3.77 -9.80
N ILE A 454 -4.63 3.69 -8.87
CA ILE A 454 -4.57 4.45 -7.61
C ILE A 454 -3.81 5.75 -7.90
N GLY A 455 -4.37 6.90 -7.53
CA GLY A 455 -3.62 8.15 -7.51
C GLY A 455 -2.62 8.14 -6.36
N VAL A 456 -1.35 8.47 -6.59
CA VAL A 456 -0.36 8.50 -5.51
C VAL A 456 0.38 9.82 -5.46
N GLU A 457 0.56 10.35 -4.26
CA GLU A 457 1.40 11.52 -3.99
C GLU A 457 2.48 11.18 -2.96
N ILE A 458 3.68 11.71 -3.15
CA ILE A 458 4.72 11.67 -2.12
C ILE A 458 4.86 13.07 -1.53
N VAL A 459 4.78 13.13 -0.20
CA VAL A 459 4.88 14.35 0.60
C VAL A 459 6.10 14.26 1.51
N VAL A 460 6.99 15.24 1.40
CA VAL A 460 8.16 15.43 2.28
C VAL A 460 8.06 16.81 2.89
N ALA A 461 8.21 16.94 4.21
CA ALA A 461 8.10 18.23 4.91
C ALA A 461 6.80 19.00 4.61
N ASN A 462 5.67 18.29 4.49
CA ASN A 462 4.38 18.86 4.05
C ASN A 462 4.45 19.57 2.69
N ARG A 463 5.31 19.11 1.79
CA ARG A 463 5.42 19.60 0.40
C ARG A 463 5.32 18.41 -0.56
N ARG A 464 4.54 18.57 -1.63
CA ARG A 464 4.38 17.55 -2.67
C ARG A 464 5.62 17.48 -3.55
N ILE A 465 6.25 16.31 -3.61
CA ILE A 465 7.41 16.08 -4.47
C ILE A 465 7.09 15.22 -5.69
N TYR A 466 6.07 14.37 -5.60
CA TYR A 466 5.62 13.50 -6.67
C TYR A 466 4.08 13.42 -6.67
N SER A 467 3.50 13.24 -7.85
CA SER A 467 2.10 12.94 -8.08
C SER A 467 2.01 12.10 -9.35
N GLY A 468 1.37 10.94 -9.27
CA GLY A 468 1.28 9.98 -10.37
C GLY A 468 0.11 9.02 -10.19
N LEU A 469 0.00 8.05 -11.11
CA LEU A 469 -1.00 7.00 -11.10
C LEU A 469 -0.29 5.66 -11.12
N VAL A 470 -0.77 4.74 -10.30
CA VAL A 470 -0.22 3.40 -10.15
C VAL A 470 -1.28 2.40 -10.55
N HIS A 471 -0.93 1.51 -11.46
CA HIS A 471 -1.84 0.46 -11.86
C HIS A 471 -2.08 -0.48 -10.67
N SER A 472 -3.34 -0.64 -10.29
CA SER A 472 -3.73 -1.50 -9.18
C SER A 472 -5.20 -1.88 -9.34
N ASN A 473 -5.55 -3.06 -8.82
CA ASN A 473 -6.92 -3.55 -8.74
C ASN A 473 -7.77 -2.76 -7.71
N LEU A 474 -7.20 -1.77 -7.03
CA LEU A 474 -7.88 -0.91 -6.07
C LEU A 474 -8.11 0.50 -6.65
N ALA A 475 -8.62 0.56 -7.88
CA ALA A 475 -8.87 1.81 -8.57
C ALA A 475 -9.80 2.75 -7.75
N GLY A 476 -9.56 4.05 -7.87
CA GLY A 476 -10.35 5.08 -7.18
C GLY A 476 -9.83 5.48 -5.79
N ALA A 477 -8.88 4.74 -5.22
CA ALA A 477 -8.13 5.21 -4.06
C ALA A 477 -7.10 6.27 -4.47
N HIS A 478 -6.81 7.19 -3.55
CA HIS A 478 -5.71 8.14 -3.66
C HIS A 478 -4.83 8.01 -2.42
N VAL A 479 -3.58 7.57 -2.57
CA VAL A 479 -2.67 7.31 -1.44
C VAL A 479 -1.64 8.43 -1.34
N VAL A 480 -1.44 8.93 -0.14
CA VAL A 480 -0.44 9.96 0.16
C VAL A 480 0.62 9.33 1.04
N ILE A 481 1.86 9.34 0.55
CA ILE A 481 3.03 8.77 1.20
C ILE A 481 3.80 9.91 1.88
N HIS A 482 3.69 9.99 3.20
CA HIS A 482 4.43 10.95 4.02
C HIS A 482 5.79 10.35 4.38
N VAL A 483 6.82 10.83 3.71
CA VAL A 483 8.20 10.44 3.98
C VAL A 483 8.78 11.42 5.02
N PRO A 484 9.34 10.91 6.13
CA PRO A 484 9.94 11.77 7.15
C PRO A 484 11.10 12.57 6.56
N ILE A 485 11.33 13.78 7.09
CA ILE A 485 12.48 14.58 6.69
C ILE A 485 13.73 13.85 7.24
N PRO A 486 14.65 13.36 6.39
CA PRO A 486 15.89 12.79 6.88
C PRO A 486 16.68 13.83 7.70
N VAL A 487 17.49 13.32 8.61
CA VAL A 487 18.38 14.08 9.51
C VAL A 487 19.36 14.98 8.74
N SER A 488 19.55 14.72 7.44
CA SER A 488 20.15 15.60 6.44
C SER A 488 19.24 15.68 5.22
N SER A 489 18.86 16.86 4.76
CA SER A 489 18.03 17.10 3.56
C SER A 489 18.71 16.75 2.22
N SER A 490 19.56 15.73 2.18
CA SER A 490 20.21 15.12 1.01
C SER A 490 19.23 14.44 0.03
N LEU A 491 17.94 14.74 0.16
CA LEU A 491 16.84 14.17 -0.59
C LEU A 491 16.11 15.29 -1.34
N SER A 492 16.80 15.98 -2.26
CA SER A 492 16.06 16.56 -3.38
C SER A 492 15.35 15.40 -4.11
N ALA A 493 14.17 15.59 -4.69
CA ALA A 493 13.52 14.55 -5.50
C ALA A 493 14.44 13.99 -6.60
N THR A 494 15.50 14.70 -6.96
CA THR A 494 16.53 14.30 -7.93
C THR A 494 17.68 13.50 -7.29
N GLN A 495 17.85 13.56 -5.96
CA GLN A 495 18.83 12.82 -5.16
C GLN A 495 18.25 11.58 -4.48
N ILE A 496 16.96 11.58 -4.07
CA ILE A 496 16.27 10.33 -3.61
C ILE A 496 16.32 9.26 -4.70
N PHE A 497 16.17 9.71 -5.95
CA PHE A 497 16.01 8.87 -7.14
C PHE A 497 17.20 8.98 -8.10
N GLY A 498 18.31 9.58 -7.64
CA GLY A 498 19.67 9.53 -8.21
C GLY A 498 19.91 9.94 -9.68
N LYS A 499 20.88 10.84 -9.91
CA LYS A 499 21.51 11.06 -11.24
C LYS A 499 22.74 10.16 -11.53
N ARG A 500 23.17 9.29 -10.61
CA ARG A 500 24.51 8.65 -10.68
C ARG A 500 24.61 7.14 -10.49
N ALA A 501 23.52 6.42 -10.31
CA ALA A 501 23.48 4.97 -10.45
C ALA A 501 22.10 4.61 -11.01
N THR A 502 22.03 3.53 -11.77
CA THR A 502 20.85 3.04 -12.48
C THR A 502 19.51 3.17 -11.73
N GLN A 503 18.58 3.93 -12.32
CA GLN A 503 17.12 3.74 -12.31
C GLN A 503 16.46 3.29 -10.99
N THR A 504 16.08 4.22 -10.13
CA THR A 504 14.86 4.00 -9.32
C THR A 504 13.94 5.19 -9.59
N ASP A 505 12.94 4.97 -10.45
CA ASP A 505 11.92 5.97 -10.73
C ASP A 505 11.12 6.22 -9.42
N PRO A 506 10.73 7.46 -9.07
CA PRO A 506 9.67 7.68 -8.08
C PRO A 506 8.49 6.71 -8.23
N GLU A 507 8.15 6.34 -9.47
CA GLU A 507 7.14 5.34 -9.79
C GLU A 507 7.49 3.94 -9.25
N ASP A 508 8.74 3.47 -9.35
CA ASP A 508 9.17 2.18 -8.79
C ASP A 508 9.05 2.16 -7.26
N PHE A 509 9.46 3.25 -6.61
CA PHE A 509 9.32 3.40 -5.16
C PHE A 509 7.86 3.35 -4.75
N VAL A 510 7.02 4.10 -5.45
CA VAL A 510 5.58 4.08 -5.22
C VAL A 510 5.01 2.69 -5.44
N ASN A 511 5.34 2.02 -6.54
CA ASN A 511 4.85 0.67 -6.84
C ASN A 511 5.19 -0.31 -5.73
N GLN A 512 6.44 -0.31 -5.24
CA GLN A 512 6.86 -1.16 -4.15
C GLN A 512 6.16 -0.82 -2.83
N VAL A 513 6.02 0.47 -2.51
CA VAL A 513 5.28 0.93 -1.33
C VAL A 513 3.82 0.47 -1.38
N ILE A 514 3.14 0.67 -2.52
CA ILE A 514 1.74 0.28 -2.72
C ILE A 514 1.57 -1.24 -2.64
N LEU A 515 2.45 -2.02 -3.27
CA LEU A 515 2.47 -3.49 -3.14
C LEU A 515 2.63 -3.92 -1.67
N GLY A 516 3.45 -3.20 -0.90
CA GLY A 516 3.65 -3.45 0.53
C GLY A 516 2.40 -3.21 1.39
N VAL A 517 1.48 -2.35 0.96
CA VAL A 517 0.28 -1.98 1.73
C VAL A 517 -1.05 -2.39 1.09
N GLU A 518 -1.03 -3.12 -0.02
CA GLU A 518 -2.21 -3.49 -0.81
C GLU A 518 -3.32 -4.14 0.04
N GLN A 519 -2.95 -5.08 0.92
CA GLN A 519 -3.92 -5.72 1.83
C GLN A 519 -4.53 -4.77 2.85
N SER A 520 -3.78 -3.75 3.27
CA SER A 520 -4.29 -2.73 4.18
C SER A 520 -5.20 -1.76 3.46
N LEU A 521 -4.86 -1.38 2.22
CA LEU A 521 -5.73 -0.60 1.34
C LEU A 521 -7.04 -1.33 1.06
N GLU A 522 -7.00 -2.63 0.78
CA GLU A 522 -8.19 -3.45 0.58
C GLU A 522 -9.11 -3.45 1.82
N ARG A 523 -8.55 -3.60 3.02
CA ARG A 523 -9.31 -3.54 4.28
C ARG A 523 -9.93 -2.17 4.53
N VAL A 524 -9.20 -1.10 4.20
CA VAL A 524 -9.68 0.28 4.33
C VAL A 524 -10.80 0.58 3.34
N LEU A 525 -10.64 0.16 2.09
CA LEU A 525 -11.64 0.27 1.05
C LEU A 525 -12.93 -0.48 1.45
N LEU A 526 -12.78 -1.67 2.04
CA LEU A 526 -13.88 -2.44 2.60
C LEU A 526 -14.65 -1.74 3.71
N LYS A 527 -13.92 -1.23 4.70
CA LYS A 527 -14.50 -0.44 5.78
C LYS A 527 -15.28 0.73 5.20
N THR A 528 -14.70 1.41 4.21
CA THR A 528 -15.33 2.53 3.49
C THR A 528 -16.62 2.10 2.81
N VAL A 529 -16.61 1.03 2.02
CA VAL A 529 -17.81 0.51 1.33
C VAL A 529 -18.91 0.12 2.32
N ASN A 530 -18.55 -0.48 3.46
CA ASN A 530 -19.51 -0.86 4.49
C ASN A 530 -20.11 0.32 5.26
N THR A 531 -19.44 1.49 5.26
CA THR A 531 -19.97 2.73 5.86
C THR A 531 -20.91 3.52 4.94
N ILE A 532 -21.01 3.14 3.66
CA ILE A 532 -21.95 3.78 2.74
C ILE A 532 -23.35 3.27 3.08
N GLU A 533 -24.15 4.13 3.72
CA GLU A 533 -25.57 3.87 4.00
C GLU A 533 -26.44 4.18 2.78
N ASP A 534 -26.02 5.15 1.95
CA ASP A 534 -26.74 5.63 0.78
C ASP A 534 -26.00 5.26 -0.53
N PHE A 535 -26.39 4.10 -1.07
CA PHE A 535 -25.94 3.64 -2.40
C PHE A 535 -26.65 4.36 -3.55
N GLU A 536 -27.48 5.37 -3.31
CA GLU A 536 -28.12 6.15 -4.37
C GLU A 536 -27.19 7.18 -5.00
N SER A 537 -26.10 7.57 -4.33
CA SER A 537 -25.12 8.47 -4.95
C SER A 537 -24.32 7.74 -6.04
N ASP A 538 -24.27 8.31 -7.25
CA ASP A 538 -23.50 7.80 -8.38
C ASP A 538 -22.03 7.53 -8.00
N GLN A 539 -21.52 8.27 -7.03
CA GLN A 539 -20.16 8.20 -6.54
C GLN A 539 -19.92 6.99 -5.62
N ALA A 540 -20.87 6.67 -4.74
CA ALA A 540 -20.85 5.44 -3.97
C ALA A 540 -20.90 4.21 -4.89
N ARG A 541 -21.74 4.26 -5.93
CA ARG A 541 -21.83 3.20 -6.93
C ARG A 541 -20.55 3.04 -7.73
N THR A 542 -19.95 4.15 -8.17
CA THR A 542 -18.68 4.15 -8.90
C THR A 542 -17.56 3.51 -8.06
N LEU A 543 -17.45 3.88 -6.77
CA LEU A 543 -16.46 3.29 -5.87
C LEU A 543 -16.68 1.79 -5.73
N LEU A 544 -17.93 1.37 -5.51
CA LEU A 544 -18.27 -0.04 -5.33
C LEU A 544 -18.01 -0.85 -6.61
N GLN A 545 -18.32 -0.30 -7.77
CA GLN A 545 -18.00 -0.89 -9.08
C GLN A 545 -16.49 -0.98 -9.31
N SER A 546 -15.69 0.00 -8.90
CA SER A 546 -14.22 -0.09 -8.94
C SER A 546 -13.66 -1.17 -8.01
N VAL A 547 -14.27 -1.39 -6.84
CA VAL A 547 -13.91 -2.51 -5.95
C VAL A 547 -14.25 -3.86 -6.60
N MET A 548 -15.30 -3.89 -7.42
CA MET A 548 -15.83 -5.09 -8.05
C MET A 548 -15.09 -5.47 -9.33
N GLN A 549 -14.52 -4.50 -10.05
CA GLN A 549 -13.73 -4.73 -11.26
C GLN A 549 -12.54 -5.67 -10.95
N GLY A 550 -12.52 -6.83 -11.62
CA GLY A 550 -11.49 -7.85 -11.46
C GLY A 550 -11.67 -8.80 -10.27
N ARG A 551 -12.75 -8.65 -9.49
CA ARG A 551 -12.97 -9.45 -8.27
C ARG A 551 -14.28 -10.20 -8.22
N ILE A 552 -15.19 -10.04 -9.17
CA ILE A 552 -16.35 -10.93 -9.26
C ILE A 552 -16.04 -12.02 -10.25
N ILE A 553 -16.52 -13.23 -9.97
CA ILE A 553 -16.66 -14.27 -10.95
C ILE A 553 -18.11 -14.71 -11.02
N THR A 554 -18.57 -14.95 -12.23
CA THR A 554 -19.76 -15.75 -12.49
C THR A 554 -19.47 -17.21 -12.15
N GLU A 555 -20.35 -17.87 -11.40
CA GLU A 555 -20.28 -19.30 -11.10
C GLU A 555 -21.55 -19.99 -11.60
N VAL A 556 -21.47 -21.26 -12.00
CA VAL A 556 -22.64 -22.08 -12.35
C VAL A 556 -22.71 -23.22 -11.34
N ASP A 557 -23.84 -23.34 -10.65
CA ASP A 557 -24.03 -24.39 -9.65
C ASP A 557 -24.31 -25.76 -10.29
N GLU A 558 -24.44 -26.80 -9.46
CA GLU A 558 -24.71 -28.18 -9.91
C GLU A 558 -26.02 -28.34 -10.70
N LYS A 559 -26.93 -27.37 -10.60
CA LYS A 559 -28.22 -27.36 -11.30
C LYS A 559 -28.19 -26.50 -12.57
N GLY A 560 -27.03 -25.96 -12.94
CA GLY A 560 -26.90 -25.05 -14.07
C GLY A 560 -27.36 -23.62 -13.75
N ILE A 561 -27.58 -23.27 -12.47
CA ILE A 561 -28.01 -21.93 -12.07
C ILE A 561 -26.77 -21.04 -11.96
N LEU A 562 -26.80 -19.93 -12.66
CA LEU A 562 -25.73 -18.95 -12.72
C LEU A 562 -25.80 -18.01 -11.52
N GLY A 563 -24.69 -17.78 -10.84
CA GLY A 563 -24.53 -16.89 -9.68
C GLY A 563 -23.32 -15.97 -9.84
N PHE A 564 -23.18 -15.00 -8.94
CA PHE A 564 -21.98 -14.18 -8.82
C PHE A 564 -21.30 -14.44 -7.49
N ARG A 565 -19.97 -14.54 -7.51
CA ARG A 565 -19.13 -14.73 -6.34
C ARG A 565 -17.97 -13.76 -6.35
N VAL A 566 -17.67 -13.14 -5.22
CA VAL A 566 -16.52 -12.24 -5.11
C VAL A 566 -15.26 -13.05 -4.77
N VAL A 567 -14.26 -13.02 -5.66
CA VAL A 567 -12.89 -13.57 -5.54
C VAL A 567 -12.02 -12.65 -4.68
N SER A 568 -12.48 -12.36 -3.47
CA SER A 568 -11.61 -11.85 -2.42
C SER A 568 -11.92 -12.58 -1.13
N ASN A 569 -10.86 -12.97 -0.43
CA ASN A 569 -10.95 -13.61 0.89
C ASN A 569 -11.57 -12.69 1.94
N VAL A 570 -11.66 -11.39 1.67
CA VAL A 570 -12.22 -10.40 2.58
C VAL A 570 -13.64 -9.96 2.18
N LEU A 571 -14.06 -10.14 0.91
CA LEU A 571 -15.30 -9.58 0.34
C LEU A 571 -16.51 -10.55 0.27
N ARG A 572 -16.43 -11.77 0.84
CA ARG A 572 -17.20 -12.91 0.30
C ARG A 572 -18.74 -12.81 0.28
N HIS A 573 -19.41 -12.05 1.16
CA HIS A 573 -20.89 -12.12 1.25
C HIS A 573 -21.65 -10.80 1.18
N ASP A 574 -21.15 -9.68 1.73
CA ASP A 574 -21.98 -8.47 1.83
C ASP A 574 -22.16 -7.71 0.51
N LEU A 575 -21.22 -7.82 -0.44
CA LEU A 575 -21.24 -7.02 -1.68
C LEU A 575 -22.20 -7.51 -2.75
N VAL A 576 -22.40 -8.84 -2.87
CA VAL A 576 -23.27 -9.44 -3.90
C VAL A 576 -24.75 -9.08 -3.64
N GLU A 577 -25.09 -8.83 -2.37
CA GLU A 577 -26.43 -8.45 -1.93
C GLU A 577 -26.65 -6.92 -1.90
N LYS A 578 -25.62 -6.09 -2.10
CA LYS A 578 -25.81 -4.64 -2.11
C LYS A 578 -26.62 -4.20 -3.33
N PRO A 579 -27.51 -3.20 -3.19
CA PRO A 579 -28.27 -2.62 -4.30
C PRO A 579 -27.38 -1.69 -5.14
N LEU A 580 -26.85 -2.19 -6.26
CA LEU A 580 -25.83 -1.50 -7.05
C LEU A 580 -26.35 -0.84 -8.31
N PHE A 581 -27.34 -1.46 -8.95
CA PHE A 581 -27.87 -1.01 -10.22
C PHE A 581 -29.28 -0.48 -10.02
N ARG A 582 -29.65 0.58 -10.73
CA ARG A 582 -31.01 1.11 -10.74
C ARG A 582 -31.72 0.63 -11.99
N THR A 583 -33.00 0.29 -11.90
CA THR A 583 -33.85 0.06 -13.07
C THR A 583 -34.44 1.37 -13.56
N LEU A 584 -34.98 1.40 -14.78
CA LEU A 584 -35.72 2.57 -15.30
C LEU A 584 -36.96 2.94 -14.46
N LYS A 585 -37.47 2.03 -13.62
CA LYS A 585 -38.54 2.32 -12.63
C LYS A 585 -38.01 2.86 -11.30
N GLY A 586 -36.70 3.01 -11.17
CA GLY A 586 -36.03 3.47 -9.95
C GLY A 586 -35.75 2.38 -8.92
N GLU A 587 -36.08 1.11 -9.21
CA GLU A 587 -35.84 -0.01 -8.29
C GLU A 587 -34.35 -0.35 -8.24
N LEU A 588 -33.83 -0.63 -7.05
CA LEU A 588 -32.44 -1.04 -6.90
C LEU A 588 -32.30 -2.56 -7.05
N ARG A 589 -31.22 -2.98 -7.71
CA ARG A 589 -30.88 -4.39 -7.99
C ARG A 589 -29.50 -4.72 -7.48
N SER A 590 -29.40 -5.84 -6.78
CA SER A 590 -28.12 -6.42 -6.40
C SER A 590 -27.53 -7.30 -7.50
N LEU A 591 -26.28 -7.73 -7.35
CA LEU A 591 -25.72 -8.75 -8.23
C LEU A 591 -26.53 -10.04 -8.19
N ASN A 592 -26.99 -10.44 -7.01
CA ASN A 592 -27.82 -11.63 -6.88
C ASN A 592 -29.14 -11.48 -7.66
N ASP A 593 -29.72 -10.28 -7.69
CA ASP A 593 -30.90 -9.99 -8.53
C ASP A 593 -30.56 -10.02 -10.02
N LEU A 594 -29.39 -9.51 -10.42
CA LEU A 594 -28.91 -9.67 -11.79
C LEU A 594 -28.71 -11.14 -12.14
N ALA A 595 -28.16 -11.97 -11.25
CA ALA A 595 -28.01 -13.40 -11.49
C ALA A 595 -29.38 -14.07 -11.71
N LYS A 596 -30.39 -13.72 -10.90
CA LYS A 596 -31.78 -14.19 -11.11
C LYS A 596 -32.32 -13.74 -12.46
N ASN A 597 -32.10 -12.49 -12.86
CA ASN A 597 -32.51 -11.99 -14.18
C ASN A 597 -31.80 -12.74 -15.31
N LEU A 598 -30.49 -12.96 -15.19
CA LEU A 598 -29.70 -13.69 -16.17
C LEU A 598 -30.16 -15.14 -16.31
N ASN A 599 -30.48 -15.82 -15.20
CA ASN A 599 -31.07 -17.16 -15.23
C ASN A 599 -32.47 -17.18 -15.86
N ARG A 600 -33.30 -16.17 -15.56
CA ARG A 600 -34.69 -16.08 -16.03
C ARG A 600 -34.75 -15.74 -17.52
N PHE A 601 -34.00 -14.74 -17.95
CA PHE A 601 -34.11 -14.11 -19.27
C PHE A 601 -32.97 -14.49 -20.23
N GLY A 602 -31.87 -15.05 -19.73
CA GLY A 602 -30.67 -15.34 -20.50
C GLY A 602 -29.75 -14.12 -20.73
N ALA A 603 -30.22 -12.91 -20.43
CA ALA A 603 -29.47 -11.66 -20.56
C ALA A 603 -29.84 -10.64 -19.49
N ILE A 604 -29.01 -9.60 -19.34
CA ILE A 604 -29.28 -8.38 -18.59
C ILE A 604 -29.56 -7.25 -19.57
N TYR A 605 -30.65 -6.53 -19.34
CA TYR A 605 -31.11 -5.44 -20.18
C TYR A 605 -30.71 -4.11 -19.57
N GLY A 606 -30.20 -3.17 -20.36
CA GLY A 606 -29.85 -1.83 -19.89
C GLY A 606 -30.04 -0.75 -20.93
N VAL A 607 -30.18 0.49 -20.45
CA VAL A 607 -30.17 1.71 -21.24
C VAL A 607 -28.96 2.52 -20.81
N ASN A 608 -28.13 2.90 -21.79
CA ASN A 608 -27.13 3.92 -21.55
C ASN A 608 -27.83 5.28 -21.54
N THR A 609 -27.76 6.00 -20.41
CA THR A 609 -28.38 7.31 -20.21
C THR A 609 -27.98 8.39 -21.23
N ALA A 610 -26.90 8.19 -21.99
CA ALA A 610 -26.48 9.07 -23.07
C ALA A 610 -27.16 8.78 -24.43
N ILE A 611 -27.89 7.67 -24.57
CA ILE A 611 -28.53 7.21 -25.81
C ILE A 611 -30.05 7.13 -25.57
N GLU A 612 -30.84 7.58 -26.53
CA GLU A 612 -32.30 7.53 -26.44
C GLU A 612 -32.80 6.07 -26.52
N PRO A 613 -33.52 5.56 -25.50
CA PRO A 613 -33.97 4.17 -25.49
C PRO A 613 -35.26 3.97 -26.31
N ASP A 614 -35.41 2.78 -26.89
CA ASP A 614 -36.70 2.30 -27.41
C ASP A 614 -37.32 1.34 -26.39
N LEU A 615 -38.37 1.79 -25.70
CA LEU A 615 -39.04 1.04 -24.64
C LEU A 615 -40.41 0.50 -25.06
N GLU A 616 -40.77 0.57 -26.35
CA GLU A 616 -42.05 0.08 -26.81
C GLU A 616 -42.20 -1.43 -26.53
N GLY A 617 -43.28 -1.80 -25.84
CA GLY A 617 -43.59 -3.19 -25.48
C GLY A 617 -42.63 -3.83 -24.45
N ILE A 618 -41.74 -3.07 -23.80
CA ILE A 618 -40.78 -3.58 -22.83
C ILE A 618 -41.20 -3.27 -21.39
N ASP A 619 -41.17 -4.28 -20.49
CA ASP A 619 -41.30 -4.04 -19.06
C ASP A 619 -40.01 -3.42 -18.47
N SER A 620 -40.07 -2.11 -18.23
CA SER A 620 -38.98 -1.33 -17.65
C SER A 620 -38.59 -1.70 -16.21
N SER A 621 -39.32 -2.60 -15.53
CA SER A 621 -38.95 -3.10 -14.18
C SER A 621 -37.67 -3.94 -14.15
N HIS A 622 -37.27 -4.46 -15.31
CA HIS A 622 -36.11 -5.34 -15.48
C HIS A 622 -34.98 -4.72 -16.33
N VAL A 623 -35.18 -3.49 -16.81
CA VAL A 623 -34.19 -2.76 -17.62
C VAL A 623 -33.41 -1.81 -16.73
N LEU A 624 -32.08 -1.95 -16.72
CA LEU A 624 -31.17 -1.13 -15.94
C LEU A 624 -31.01 0.26 -16.55
N GLU A 625 -31.01 1.29 -15.73
CA GLU A 625 -30.58 2.64 -16.08
C GLU A 625 -29.08 2.74 -15.76
N LEU A 626 -28.24 2.86 -16.79
CA LEU A 626 -26.78 2.79 -16.66
C LEU A 626 -26.12 4.05 -17.21
N HIS A 627 -25.12 4.56 -16.50
CA HIS A 627 -24.13 5.46 -17.10
C HIS A 627 -23.10 4.68 -17.92
N GLU A 628 -22.39 5.36 -18.81
CA GLU A 628 -21.36 4.76 -19.69
C GLU A 628 -20.34 3.88 -18.92
N PHE A 629 -19.87 4.34 -17.76
CA PHE A 629 -18.94 3.56 -16.93
C PHE A 629 -19.60 2.32 -16.30
N GLU A 630 -20.85 2.44 -15.84
CA GLU A 630 -21.58 1.33 -15.22
C GLU A 630 -21.89 0.24 -16.24
N GLU A 631 -22.23 0.65 -17.47
CA GLU A 631 -22.43 -0.24 -18.60
C GLU A 631 -21.14 -0.99 -18.93
N ILE A 632 -19.99 -0.31 -19.05
CA ILE A 632 -18.69 -0.94 -19.30
C ILE A 632 -18.35 -1.92 -18.17
N ALA A 633 -18.54 -1.53 -16.90
CA ALA A 633 -18.26 -2.39 -15.75
C ALA A 633 -19.17 -3.63 -15.71
N LEU A 634 -20.47 -3.45 -15.97
CA LEU A 634 -21.44 -4.55 -16.05
C LEU A 634 -21.08 -5.52 -17.17
N ILE A 635 -20.77 -4.99 -18.36
CA ILE A 635 -20.34 -5.76 -19.53
C ILE A 635 -19.05 -6.54 -19.24
N GLN A 636 -18.05 -5.92 -18.63
CA GLN A 636 -16.83 -6.60 -18.21
C GLN A 636 -17.14 -7.72 -17.23
N MET A 637 -18.16 -7.52 -16.39
CA MET A 637 -18.58 -8.47 -15.36
C MET A 637 -19.32 -9.70 -15.90
N ILE A 638 -20.30 -9.50 -16.77
CA ILE A 638 -21.18 -10.58 -17.25
C ILE A 638 -20.80 -11.08 -18.65
N GLY A 639 -19.89 -10.38 -19.31
CA GLY A 639 -19.55 -10.56 -20.72
C GLY A 639 -20.46 -9.75 -21.64
N TYR A 640 -19.87 -9.19 -22.70
CA TYR A 640 -20.56 -8.38 -23.72
C TYR A 640 -21.80 -9.04 -24.35
N THR A 641 -21.86 -10.36 -24.39
CA THR A 641 -22.96 -11.09 -25.03
C THR A 641 -24.16 -11.27 -24.10
N ALA A 642 -23.94 -11.32 -22.79
CA ALA A 642 -24.98 -11.42 -21.76
C ALA A 642 -25.61 -10.06 -21.42
N TYR A 643 -25.11 -8.97 -21.99
CA TYR A 643 -25.71 -7.65 -21.92
C TYR A 643 -26.45 -7.31 -23.22
N VAL A 644 -27.63 -6.72 -23.07
CA VAL A 644 -28.48 -6.24 -24.15
C VAL A 644 -28.77 -4.76 -23.90
N ARG A 645 -28.37 -3.92 -24.84
CA ARG A 645 -28.69 -2.50 -24.82
C ARG A 645 -30.06 -2.29 -25.46
N VAL A 646 -30.98 -1.68 -24.72
CA VAL A 646 -32.34 -1.38 -25.16
C VAL A 646 -32.36 0.01 -25.80
N ASP A 647 -32.13 0.07 -27.10
CA ASP A 647 -32.19 1.32 -27.89
C ASP A 647 -32.77 1.08 -29.29
N ALA A 648 -32.91 2.15 -30.09
CA ALA A 648 -33.52 2.12 -31.41
C ALA A 648 -32.78 1.28 -32.47
N ARG A 649 -31.63 0.67 -32.13
CA ARG A 649 -30.91 -0.30 -32.99
C ARG A 649 -31.41 -1.73 -32.77
N ASP A 650 -32.50 -1.94 -32.04
CA ASP A 650 -33.01 -3.28 -31.77
C ASP A 650 -33.52 -4.02 -33.04
N VAL A 651 -33.97 -3.34 -34.10
CA VAL A 651 -34.50 -4.00 -35.31
C VAL A 651 -33.38 -4.67 -36.13
N LEU A 652 -33.30 -6.00 -36.07
CA LEU A 652 -32.40 -6.80 -36.91
C LEU A 652 -32.98 -6.93 -38.31
N VAL A 653 -34.17 -7.51 -38.45
CA VAL A 653 -34.68 -7.76 -39.80
C VAL A 653 -36.16 -7.47 -39.89
N GLU A 654 -36.55 -6.78 -40.96
CA GLU A 654 -37.95 -6.60 -41.31
C GLU A 654 -38.26 -7.33 -42.62
N HIS A 655 -39.36 -8.09 -42.62
CA HIS A 655 -39.87 -8.75 -43.81
C HIS A 655 -41.39 -8.90 -43.75
N LYS A 656 -42.10 -8.42 -44.79
CA LYS A 656 -43.58 -8.45 -44.89
C LYS A 656 -44.30 -7.88 -43.65
N GLY A 657 -43.74 -6.85 -43.02
CA GLY A 657 -44.30 -6.22 -41.82
C GLY A 657 -44.06 -6.98 -40.52
N ALA A 658 -43.41 -8.15 -40.57
CA ALA A 658 -42.88 -8.81 -39.40
C ALA A 658 -41.47 -8.29 -39.12
N GLN A 659 -41.19 -7.97 -37.86
CA GLN A 659 -39.89 -7.51 -37.39
C GLN A 659 -39.28 -8.53 -36.43
N VAL A 660 -38.01 -8.85 -36.65
CA VAL A 660 -37.14 -9.47 -35.65
C VAL A 660 -36.37 -8.33 -35.00
N ARG A 661 -36.72 -8.05 -33.75
CA ARG A 661 -36.01 -7.10 -32.90
C ARG A 661 -35.11 -7.82 -31.92
N ASP A 662 -34.21 -7.07 -31.30
CA ASP A 662 -33.21 -7.58 -30.38
C ASP A 662 -33.88 -8.33 -29.24
N TRP A 663 -33.10 -9.28 -28.75
CA TRP A 663 -33.43 -10.24 -27.74
C TRP A 663 -33.95 -9.53 -26.50
N ALA A 664 -35.25 -9.57 -26.23
CA ALA A 664 -35.89 -9.03 -25.02
C ALA A 664 -36.72 -10.11 -24.30
N PHE A 665 -36.20 -11.33 -24.26
CA PHE A 665 -36.90 -12.51 -23.77
C PHE A 665 -37.41 -12.32 -22.33
N GLY A 666 -38.72 -12.50 -22.15
CA GLY A 666 -39.42 -12.43 -20.86
C GLY A 666 -39.75 -11.01 -20.38
N ILE A 667 -39.29 -9.97 -21.06
CA ILE A 667 -39.67 -8.56 -20.80
C ILE A 667 -40.45 -7.94 -21.98
N ARG A 668 -40.42 -8.59 -23.14
CA ARG A 668 -41.27 -8.34 -24.31
C ARG A 668 -42.02 -9.62 -24.69
N GLU A 669 -43.27 -9.47 -25.11
CA GLU A 669 -44.06 -10.60 -25.62
C GLU A 669 -43.67 -10.92 -27.07
N PHE A 670 -43.37 -12.18 -27.34
CA PHE A 670 -43.12 -12.70 -28.69
C PHE A 670 -44.20 -13.72 -29.04
N SER A 671 -44.46 -13.92 -30.34
CA SER A 671 -45.29 -15.06 -30.75
C SER A 671 -44.62 -16.38 -30.36
N ASP A 672 -45.42 -17.44 -30.15
CA ASP A 672 -44.95 -18.80 -29.86
C ASP A 672 -44.36 -19.44 -31.14
N SER A 673 -43.28 -18.83 -31.64
CA SER A 673 -42.58 -19.14 -32.87
C SER A 673 -41.15 -19.52 -32.58
N THR A 674 -40.58 -20.42 -33.38
CA THR A 674 -39.19 -20.89 -33.26
C THR A 674 -38.18 -19.74 -33.38
N LEU A 675 -38.53 -18.70 -34.15
CA LEU A 675 -37.80 -17.43 -34.21
C LEU A 675 -38.58 -16.37 -33.42
N LEU A 676 -37.89 -15.51 -32.66
CA LEU A 676 -38.50 -14.43 -31.89
C LEU A 676 -38.96 -13.30 -32.83
N ILE A 677 -40.26 -13.25 -33.13
CA ILE A 677 -40.88 -12.27 -34.04
C ILE A 677 -42.05 -11.61 -33.31
N GLU A 678 -42.23 -10.30 -33.47
CA GLU A 678 -43.28 -9.54 -32.75
C GLU A 678 -44.68 -9.77 -33.30
N SER A 679 -44.77 -10.05 -34.60
CA SER A 679 -46.03 -10.28 -35.30
C SER A 679 -46.11 -11.73 -35.75
N TYR A 680 -47.34 -12.25 -35.86
CA TYR A 680 -47.55 -13.58 -36.43
C TYR A 680 -46.88 -13.67 -37.79
N PHE A 681 -45.96 -14.62 -37.91
CA PHE A 681 -45.23 -14.89 -39.13
C PHE A 681 -45.27 -16.39 -39.39
N PRO A 682 -45.68 -16.84 -40.59
CA PRO A 682 -45.87 -18.25 -40.88
C PRO A 682 -44.59 -19.06 -40.60
N PRO A 683 -44.66 -20.21 -39.91
CA PRO A 683 -43.49 -21.05 -39.60
C PRO A 683 -42.63 -21.41 -40.82
N GLU A 684 -43.25 -21.59 -41.98
CA GLU A 684 -42.57 -21.87 -43.25
C GLU A 684 -41.62 -20.75 -43.71
N ASP A 685 -41.83 -19.51 -43.26
CA ASP A 685 -40.99 -18.36 -43.61
C ASP A 685 -39.88 -18.10 -42.55
N HIS A 686 -39.84 -18.84 -41.43
CA HIS A 686 -38.84 -18.62 -40.36
C HIS A 686 -37.40 -18.88 -40.82
N ASP A 687 -37.15 -19.92 -41.63
CA ASP A 687 -35.81 -20.20 -42.18
C ASP A 687 -35.31 -19.06 -43.06
N MET A 688 -36.19 -18.49 -43.89
CA MET A 688 -35.86 -17.33 -44.73
C MET A 688 -35.51 -16.11 -43.87
N MET A 689 -36.28 -15.85 -42.81
CA MET A 689 -36.02 -14.74 -41.88
C MET A 689 -34.66 -14.92 -41.18
N ALA A 690 -34.35 -16.14 -40.72
CA ALA A 690 -33.06 -16.47 -40.10
C ALA A 690 -31.88 -16.34 -41.07
N ARG A 691 -32.04 -16.75 -42.34
CA ARG A 691 -31.02 -16.51 -43.39
C ARG A 691 -30.80 -15.02 -43.61
N LYS A 692 -31.87 -14.23 -43.65
CA LYS A 692 -31.78 -12.79 -43.82
C LYS A 692 -31.04 -12.13 -42.64
N ILE A 693 -31.24 -12.60 -41.40
CA ILE A 693 -30.44 -12.17 -40.24
C ILE A 693 -28.94 -12.50 -40.45
N CYS A 694 -28.64 -13.70 -40.93
CA CYS A 694 -27.28 -14.13 -41.21
C CYS A 694 -26.63 -13.27 -42.33
N GLU A 695 -27.31 -13.08 -43.45
CA GLU A 695 -26.84 -12.30 -44.60
C GLU A 695 -26.68 -10.81 -44.25
N ASP A 696 -27.69 -10.17 -43.66
CA ASP A 696 -27.71 -8.71 -43.45
C ASP A 696 -26.74 -8.28 -42.34
N TRP A 697 -26.59 -9.08 -41.28
CA TRP A 697 -25.91 -8.65 -40.06
C TRP A 697 -24.69 -9.47 -39.70
N TYR A 698 -24.78 -10.80 -39.80
CA TYR A 698 -23.66 -11.66 -39.45
C TYR A 698 -22.52 -11.53 -40.47
N GLU A 699 -22.85 -11.39 -41.77
CA GLU A 699 -21.85 -11.34 -42.84
C GLU A 699 -21.46 -9.90 -43.26
N ASN A 700 -22.38 -8.93 -43.25
CA ASN A 700 -22.20 -7.66 -43.98
C ASN A 700 -22.03 -6.39 -43.12
N HIS A 701 -22.39 -6.39 -41.83
CA HIS A 701 -22.40 -5.15 -41.03
C HIS A 701 -21.09 -4.86 -40.30
N GLN A 702 -20.69 -3.60 -40.14
CA GLN A 702 -19.52 -3.22 -39.31
C GLN A 702 -19.87 -2.94 -37.84
N ASP A 703 -21.16 -2.85 -37.50
CA ASP A 703 -21.59 -2.60 -36.12
C ASP A 703 -21.45 -3.87 -35.26
N PRO A 704 -20.54 -3.89 -34.26
CA PRO A 704 -20.34 -5.04 -33.39
C PRO A 704 -21.58 -5.38 -32.56
N GLU A 705 -22.43 -4.40 -32.25
CA GLU A 705 -23.63 -4.59 -31.44
C GLU A 705 -24.67 -5.42 -32.21
N MET A 706 -24.97 -5.03 -33.45
CA MET A 706 -25.92 -5.75 -34.31
C MET A 706 -25.46 -7.17 -34.65
N ARG A 707 -24.16 -7.40 -34.85
CA ARG A 707 -23.60 -8.75 -35.04
C ARG A 707 -23.87 -9.65 -33.83
N ARG A 708 -23.76 -9.11 -32.61
CA ARG A 708 -24.05 -9.85 -31.37
C ARG A 708 -25.53 -10.20 -31.28
N HIS A 709 -26.40 -9.27 -31.64
CA HIS A 709 -27.85 -9.46 -31.63
C HIS A 709 -28.24 -10.59 -32.60
N ALA A 710 -27.75 -10.52 -33.84
CA ALA A 710 -27.94 -11.56 -34.86
C ALA A 710 -27.44 -12.93 -34.39
N HIS A 711 -26.22 -12.99 -33.82
CA HIS A 711 -25.65 -14.22 -33.28
C HIS A 711 -26.57 -14.87 -32.24
N ARG A 712 -27.07 -14.09 -31.27
CA ARG A 712 -27.96 -14.61 -30.23
C ARG A 712 -29.21 -15.21 -30.88
N HIS A 713 -29.92 -14.47 -31.73
CA HIS A 713 -31.13 -14.96 -32.41
C HIS A 713 -30.91 -16.27 -33.17
N LEU A 714 -29.77 -16.42 -33.84
CA LEU A 714 -29.42 -17.64 -34.57
C LEU A 714 -29.17 -18.83 -33.62
N VAL A 715 -28.53 -18.60 -32.47
CA VAL A 715 -28.36 -19.63 -31.42
C VAL A 715 -29.71 -20.06 -30.84
N HIS A 716 -30.61 -19.11 -30.55
CA HIS A 716 -31.96 -19.44 -30.05
C HIS A 716 -32.76 -20.23 -31.07
N TYR A 717 -32.83 -19.73 -32.31
CA TYR A 717 -33.54 -20.39 -33.40
C TYR A 717 -33.04 -21.83 -33.61
N LEU A 718 -31.71 -22.01 -33.64
CA LEU A 718 -31.10 -23.34 -33.72
C LEU A 718 -31.52 -24.23 -32.54
N THR A 719 -31.54 -23.69 -31.33
CA THR A 719 -31.88 -24.43 -30.10
C THR A 719 -33.33 -24.91 -30.14
N GLU A 720 -34.27 -24.04 -30.50
CA GLU A 720 -35.69 -24.39 -30.59
C GLU A 720 -35.99 -25.37 -31.74
N LEU A 721 -35.29 -25.26 -32.87
CA LEU A 721 -35.34 -26.27 -33.95
C LEU A 721 -34.86 -27.65 -33.49
N MET A 722 -33.79 -27.69 -32.69
CA MET A 722 -33.25 -28.93 -32.15
C MET A 722 -34.19 -29.54 -31.10
N LYS A 723 -34.78 -28.73 -30.20
CA LYS A 723 -35.76 -29.18 -29.19
C LYS A 723 -37.05 -29.73 -29.79
N SER A 724 -37.56 -29.08 -30.83
CA SER A 724 -38.78 -29.51 -31.53
C SER A 724 -38.61 -30.79 -32.34
N GLY A 725 -37.38 -31.31 -32.45
CA GLY A 725 -37.05 -32.50 -33.24
C GLY A 725 -37.14 -32.28 -34.76
N GLY A 726 -37.30 -31.03 -35.21
CA GLY A 726 -37.53 -30.68 -36.62
C GLY A 726 -36.30 -30.82 -37.53
N GLY A 727 -35.12 -31.08 -36.96
CA GLY A 727 -33.85 -31.10 -37.69
C GLY A 727 -33.43 -29.69 -38.11
N ALA A 728 -32.33 -29.19 -37.55
CA ALA A 728 -31.82 -27.87 -37.94
C ALA A 728 -31.28 -27.90 -39.39
N PRO A 729 -31.49 -26.84 -40.19
CA PRO A 729 -30.92 -26.72 -41.52
C PRO A 729 -29.39 -26.86 -41.50
N GLN A 730 -28.83 -27.51 -42.53
CA GLN A 730 -27.39 -27.76 -42.58
C GLN A 730 -26.56 -26.47 -42.55
N TRP A 731 -27.02 -25.40 -43.22
CA TRP A 731 -26.35 -24.10 -43.21
C TRP A 731 -26.22 -23.52 -41.79
N LEU A 732 -27.24 -23.73 -40.94
CA LEU A 732 -27.27 -23.24 -39.57
C LEU A 732 -26.42 -24.10 -38.63
N LEU A 733 -26.39 -25.42 -38.87
CA LEU A 733 -25.52 -26.36 -38.13
C LEU A 733 -24.03 -26.13 -38.44
N GLU A 734 -23.70 -25.65 -39.63
CA GLU A 734 -22.34 -25.33 -40.07
C GLU A 734 -21.90 -23.91 -39.69
N LEU A 735 -22.84 -23.07 -39.27
CA LEU A 735 -22.55 -21.71 -38.84
C LEU A 735 -21.74 -21.73 -37.53
N ARG A 736 -20.65 -20.97 -37.50
CA ARG A 736 -19.70 -20.91 -36.37
C ARG A 736 -20.22 -20.01 -35.25
N LEU A 737 -21.21 -20.52 -34.53
CA LEU A 737 -21.93 -19.77 -33.49
C LEU A 737 -21.35 -19.96 -32.08
N PHE A 738 -20.43 -20.88 -31.82
CA PHE A 738 -20.04 -21.22 -30.45
C PHE A 738 -18.58 -20.85 -30.18
N PRO A 739 -18.28 -19.94 -29.23
CA PRO A 739 -16.92 -19.57 -28.90
C PRO A 739 -16.18 -20.64 -28.08
N THR A 740 -14.94 -20.89 -28.46
CA THR A 740 -13.99 -21.81 -27.82
C THR A 740 -12.67 -21.08 -27.55
N ASN A 741 -11.76 -21.71 -26.83
CA ASN A 741 -10.38 -21.21 -26.71
C ASN A 741 -9.60 -21.19 -28.05
N GLN A 742 -10.09 -21.90 -29.08
CA GLN A 742 -9.51 -21.98 -30.42
C GLN A 742 -10.26 -21.12 -31.47
N GLY A 743 -11.30 -20.38 -31.06
CA GLY A 743 -12.11 -19.54 -31.95
C GLY A 743 -13.58 -19.96 -31.98
N LEU A 744 -14.32 -19.58 -33.02
CA LEU A 744 -15.73 -19.97 -33.17
C LEU A 744 -15.85 -21.35 -33.84
N VAL A 745 -16.65 -22.25 -33.26
CA VAL A 745 -17.00 -23.57 -33.81
C VAL A 745 -18.49 -23.67 -34.10
N SER A 746 -18.88 -24.63 -34.93
CA SER A 746 -20.27 -24.86 -35.31
C SER A 746 -20.95 -25.90 -34.44
N MET A 747 -22.29 -25.93 -34.43
CA MET A 747 -23.05 -26.96 -33.71
C MET A 747 -22.72 -28.36 -34.23
N LYS A 748 -22.49 -28.49 -35.54
CA LYS A 748 -22.05 -29.75 -36.15
C LYS A 748 -20.75 -30.25 -35.53
N THR A 749 -19.75 -29.38 -35.37
CA THR A 749 -18.49 -29.73 -34.70
C THR A 749 -18.72 -30.17 -33.26
N ILE A 750 -19.56 -29.45 -32.50
CA ILE A 750 -19.91 -29.80 -31.11
C ILE A 750 -20.54 -31.20 -31.02
N MET A 751 -21.48 -31.51 -31.93
CA MET A 751 -22.16 -32.80 -31.96
C MET A 751 -21.24 -33.95 -32.39
N GLU A 752 -20.20 -33.67 -33.18
CA GLU A 752 -19.25 -34.68 -33.70
C GLU A 752 -18.08 -34.98 -32.73
N GLU A 753 -17.70 -34.06 -31.84
CA GLU A 753 -16.43 -34.11 -31.07
C GLU A 753 -16.52 -34.43 -29.56
N ALA A 754 -17.46 -35.28 -29.12
CA ALA A 754 -17.60 -35.62 -27.69
C ALA A 754 -16.31 -36.19 -27.02
N PRO A 755 -15.98 -35.82 -25.75
CA PRO A 755 -16.74 -34.97 -24.81
C PRO A 755 -16.37 -33.48 -24.86
N VAL A 756 -17.39 -32.63 -24.74
CA VAL A 756 -17.25 -31.17 -24.71
C VAL A 756 -17.24 -30.67 -23.26
N VAL A 757 -16.22 -29.90 -22.89
CA VAL A 757 -15.98 -29.40 -21.54
C VAL A 757 -16.27 -27.91 -21.46
N MET A 758 -17.03 -27.48 -20.46
CA MET A 758 -17.28 -26.06 -20.19
C MET A 758 -16.18 -25.49 -19.29
N MET A 759 -15.61 -24.34 -19.67
CA MET A 759 -14.66 -23.61 -18.83
C MET A 759 -15.32 -22.42 -18.14
N ASP A 760 -15.19 -22.38 -16.81
CA ASP A 760 -15.55 -21.21 -16.01
C ASP A 760 -14.44 -20.16 -16.14
N GLY A 761 -14.60 -19.16 -17.01
CA GLY A 761 -13.61 -18.08 -17.10
C GLY A 761 -13.84 -17.04 -18.20
N TRP A 762 -14.42 -15.90 -17.79
CA TRP A 762 -14.15 -14.47 -18.04
C TRP A 762 -13.43 -14.01 -19.33
N PRO A 763 -13.70 -12.77 -19.80
CA PRO A 763 -13.67 -12.43 -21.21
C PRO A 763 -12.26 -12.56 -21.78
N SER A 764 -12.07 -13.52 -22.70
CA SER A 764 -11.27 -13.17 -23.86
C SER A 764 -12.00 -12.01 -24.51
N ASP A 765 -11.38 -10.83 -24.50
CA ASP A 765 -11.79 -9.71 -25.31
C ASP A 765 -12.33 -10.23 -26.65
N LEU A 766 -13.54 -9.82 -27.01
CA LEU A 766 -14.13 -10.06 -28.33
C LEU A 766 -13.40 -9.26 -29.44
N VAL A 767 -12.15 -8.84 -29.20
CA VAL A 767 -11.30 -8.11 -30.14
C VAL A 767 -10.76 -9.09 -31.18
N ALA A 768 -11.66 -9.49 -32.07
CA ALA A 768 -11.45 -9.81 -33.49
C ALA A 768 -12.55 -10.77 -33.94
N LEU A 769 -13.69 -10.24 -34.38
CA LEU A 769 -14.42 -10.90 -35.48
C LEU A 769 -13.64 -10.65 -36.80
N ASP A 770 -12.34 -11.00 -36.83
CA ASP A 770 -11.27 -10.58 -37.74
C ASP A 770 -10.87 -9.09 -37.65
N THR A 771 -9.68 -8.80 -37.13
CA THR A 771 -9.09 -7.44 -37.22
C THR A 771 -8.45 -7.13 -38.59
N ASP A 772 -8.73 -7.87 -39.67
CA ASP A 772 -8.51 -7.37 -41.05
C ASP A 772 -9.28 -8.15 -42.15
N PRO A 773 -10.44 -7.68 -42.65
CA PRO A 773 -11.18 -8.34 -43.73
C PRO A 773 -10.56 -8.12 -45.13
N VAL A 774 -9.45 -7.40 -45.27
CA VAL A 774 -8.83 -7.15 -46.60
C VAL A 774 -7.95 -8.32 -47.08
N ASN A 775 -7.63 -9.32 -46.23
CA ASN A 775 -6.70 -10.43 -46.61
C ASN A 775 -7.16 -11.87 -46.32
N ALA A 776 -8.37 -12.12 -45.83
CA ALA A 776 -8.89 -13.50 -45.71
C ALA A 776 -9.97 -13.72 -46.78
N PRO A 777 -9.62 -14.26 -47.98
CA PRO A 777 -9.32 -15.69 -48.08
C PRO A 777 -8.30 -16.07 -49.18
N ARG A 778 -7.34 -16.95 -48.84
CA ARG A 778 -6.84 -18.08 -49.66
C ARG A 778 -5.69 -18.76 -48.91
N GLU A 779 -5.83 -20.07 -48.63
CA GLU A 779 -4.79 -21.02 -48.17
C GLU A 779 -4.62 -21.33 -46.68
N ALA A 780 -5.65 -21.23 -45.84
CA ALA A 780 -5.68 -22.08 -44.63
C ALA A 780 -6.16 -23.49 -45.00
N LYS A 781 -5.24 -24.33 -45.50
CA LYS A 781 -5.47 -25.78 -45.49
C LYS A 781 -5.55 -26.23 -44.04
N ILE A 782 -6.77 -26.48 -43.60
CA ILE A 782 -7.10 -27.30 -42.43
C ILE A 782 -6.50 -28.69 -42.70
N GLY A 783 -5.27 -28.89 -42.25
CA GLY A 783 -4.57 -30.15 -42.30
C GLY A 783 -4.65 -30.81 -40.94
N GLU A 784 -5.59 -31.76 -40.83
CA GLU A 784 -5.63 -32.84 -39.84
C GLU A 784 -5.73 -32.41 -38.36
N LEU A 785 -6.97 -32.18 -37.91
CA LEU A 785 -7.35 -32.43 -36.52
C LEU A 785 -6.96 -33.88 -36.18
N LYS A 786 -5.89 -34.06 -35.41
CA LYS A 786 -5.50 -35.35 -34.81
C LYS A 786 -6.36 -35.62 -33.56
N PRO A 787 -6.55 -36.89 -33.18
CA PRO A 787 -7.75 -37.32 -32.46
C PRO A 787 -7.71 -37.04 -30.94
N LYS A 788 -8.91 -36.78 -30.38
CA LYS A 788 -9.32 -36.89 -28.95
C LYS A 788 -8.79 -35.85 -27.94
N GLU A 789 -8.83 -34.55 -28.26
CA GLU A 789 -8.86 -33.52 -27.19
C GLU A 789 -10.32 -33.13 -26.92
N PRO A 790 -10.75 -32.97 -25.65
CA PRO A 790 -12.09 -32.50 -25.32
C PRO A 790 -12.26 -31.03 -25.74
N LEU A 791 -13.28 -30.75 -26.55
CA LEU A 791 -13.59 -29.41 -27.01
C LEU A 791 -13.92 -28.51 -25.81
N THR A 792 -13.16 -27.43 -25.61
CA THR A 792 -13.34 -26.55 -24.44
C THR A 792 -14.09 -25.29 -24.84
N LEU A 793 -15.36 -25.20 -24.42
CA LEU A 793 -16.22 -24.08 -24.77
C LEU A 793 -16.16 -22.96 -23.73
N LYS A 794 -16.00 -21.72 -24.20
CA LYS A 794 -16.08 -20.49 -23.39
C LYS A 794 -17.47 -19.89 -23.55
N LEU A 795 -18.48 -20.54 -22.98
CA LEU A 795 -19.86 -20.27 -23.39
C LEU A 795 -20.47 -19.02 -22.77
N HIS A 796 -21.15 -18.28 -23.63
CA HIS A 796 -22.21 -17.35 -23.28
C HIS A 796 -23.27 -18.07 -22.42
N PRO A 797 -23.82 -17.46 -21.35
CA PRO A 797 -24.91 -18.03 -20.55
C PRO A 797 -26.08 -18.61 -21.35
N VAL A 798 -26.51 -17.93 -22.43
CA VAL A 798 -27.55 -18.40 -23.37
C VAL A 798 -27.13 -19.67 -24.09
N ALA A 799 -25.92 -19.68 -24.67
CA ALA A 799 -25.41 -20.84 -25.39
C ALA A 799 -25.12 -22.01 -24.45
N ALA A 800 -24.64 -21.73 -23.23
CA ALA A 800 -24.45 -22.72 -22.18
C ALA A 800 -25.77 -23.37 -21.79
N ARG A 801 -26.80 -22.55 -21.54
CA ARG A 801 -28.16 -23.05 -21.26
C ARG A 801 -28.72 -23.85 -22.43
N ALA A 802 -28.61 -23.34 -23.66
CA ALA A 802 -29.06 -24.04 -24.86
C ALA A 802 -28.41 -25.42 -25.03
N LEU A 803 -27.08 -25.48 -24.94
CA LEU A 803 -26.34 -26.74 -25.06
C LEU A 803 -26.62 -27.68 -23.89
N HIS A 804 -26.84 -27.15 -22.69
CA HIS A 804 -27.22 -27.93 -21.52
C HIS A 804 -28.63 -28.53 -21.66
N GLU A 805 -29.60 -27.73 -22.13
CA GLU A 805 -30.96 -28.18 -22.43
C GLU A 805 -31.02 -29.24 -23.54
N LEU A 806 -30.04 -29.23 -24.46
CA LEU A 806 -29.85 -30.26 -25.48
C LEU A 806 -29.04 -31.47 -25.00
N GLU A 807 -28.62 -31.50 -23.74
CA GLU A 807 -27.73 -32.52 -23.14
C GLU A 807 -26.40 -32.71 -23.88
N LEU A 808 -25.97 -31.72 -24.68
CA LEU A 808 -24.75 -31.78 -25.50
C LEU A 808 -23.48 -31.43 -24.71
N VAL A 809 -23.63 -30.80 -23.54
CA VAL A 809 -22.53 -30.43 -22.66
C VAL A 809 -22.83 -30.83 -21.22
N ARG A 810 -21.79 -31.25 -20.48
CA ARG A 810 -21.88 -31.47 -19.03
C ARG A 810 -21.05 -30.39 -18.33
N PRO A 811 -21.57 -29.73 -17.28
CA PRO A 811 -20.74 -28.87 -16.45
C PRO A 811 -19.63 -29.71 -15.85
N LEU A 812 -18.40 -29.21 -15.96
CA LEU A 812 -17.21 -29.90 -15.47
C LEU A 812 -17.15 -29.78 -13.93
N ASN A 813 -18.04 -30.47 -13.23
CA ASN A 813 -17.88 -30.73 -11.80
C ASN A 813 -16.98 -31.94 -11.66
N VAL A 814 -15.66 -31.72 -11.66
CA VAL A 814 -14.70 -32.81 -11.59
C VAL A 814 -14.84 -33.50 -10.25
N THR A 815 -15.35 -34.72 -10.29
CA THR A 815 -15.46 -35.56 -9.10
C THR A 815 -14.12 -36.23 -8.83
N THR A 816 -13.83 -36.52 -7.56
CA THR A 816 -12.60 -37.17 -7.08
C THR A 816 -12.18 -38.44 -7.86
N LYS A 817 -13.09 -39.11 -8.57
CA LYS A 817 -12.81 -40.32 -9.36
C LYS A 817 -12.21 -40.07 -10.75
N GLU A 818 -12.49 -38.91 -11.36
CA GLU A 818 -11.97 -38.56 -12.70
C GLU A 818 -10.52 -38.06 -12.62
N VAL A 819 -10.13 -37.53 -11.45
CA VAL A 819 -8.78 -37.06 -11.15
C VAL A 819 -7.80 -38.21 -11.00
N ASP A 820 -8.20 -39.28 -10.30
CA ASP A 820 -7.40 -40.50 -10.16
C ASP A 820 -7.19 -41.21 -11.51
N PHE A 821 -8.13 -41.05 -12.44
CA PHE A 821 -8.05 -41.55 -13.81
C PHE A 821 -7.06 -40.72 -14.67
N LEU A 822 -7.14 -39.38 -14.63
CA LEU A 822 -6.22 -38.48 -15.33
C LEU A 822 -4.77 -38.60 -14.83
N ALA A 823 -4.57 -38.78 -13.52
CA ALA A 823 -3.24 -39.00 -12.94
C ALA A 823 -2.63 -40.36 -13.31
N ALA A 824 -3.46 -41.36 -13.63
CA ALA A 824 -3.01 -42.70 -14.05
C ALA A 824 -2.74 -42.81 -15.56
N GLU A 825 -3.36 -41.97 -16.40
CA GLU A 825 -3.16 -41.96 -17.86
C GLU A 825 -2.00 -41.09 -18.35
N LEU A 826 -1.45 -40.19 -17.53
CA LEU A 826 -0.23 -39.45 -17.85
C LEU A 826 0.97 -40.41 -17.84
N SER A 827 1.30 -41.00 -18.99
CA SER A 827 2.42 -41.92 -19.12
C SER A 827 3.75 -41.22 -18.74
N PRO A 828 4.66 -41.87 -17.98
CA PRO A 828 5.97 -41.31 -17.59
C PRO A 828 6.86 -40.89 -18.76
N ASP A 829 6.54 -41.33 -19.97
CA ASP A 829 7.31 -41.06 -21.19
C ASP A 829 6.86 -39.78 -21.90
N LEU A 830 5.69 -39.22 -21.55
CA LEU A 830 5.09 -38.04 -22.19
C LEU A 830 5.01 -36.79 -21.29
N ALA A 831 5.34 -36.91 -20.00
CA ALA A 831 5.31 -35.79 -19.05
C ALA A 831 6.56 -35.78 -18.13
N LEU A 832 7.13 -34.60 -17.92
CA LEU A 832 8.11 -34.41 -16.83
C LEU A 832 7.33 -34.27 -15.54
N VAL A 833 7.27 -35.32 -14.72
CA VAL A 833 6.45 -35.34 -13.48
C VAL A 833 7.34 -35.18 -12.24
N HIS A 834 6.88 -34.34 -11.32
CA HIS A 834 7.43 -34.12 -10.00
C HIS A 834 6.37 -34.42 -8.94
N ARG A 835 6.55 -35.53 -8.22
CA ARG A 835 5.67 -35.89 -7.11
C ARG A 835 6.20 -35.28 -5.82
N ILE A 836 5.31 -34.62 -5.10
CA ILE A 836 5.58 -33.98 -3.83
C ILE A 836 4.69 -34.64 -2.79
N GLN A 837 5.29 -35.33 -1.83
CA GLN A 837 4.58 -35.91 -0.70
C GLN A 837 5.14 -35.33 0.59
N ASN A 838 4.26 -34.74 1.40
CA ASN A 838 4.56 -34.39 2.77
C ASN A 838 3.37 -34.76 3.68
N ALA A 839 3.47 -34.47 4.98
CA ALA A 839 2.47 -34.87 5.97
C ALA A 839 1.08 -34.22 5.77
N ALA A 840 0.96 -33.15 4.98
CA ALA A 840 -0.28 -32.38 4.77
C ALA A 840 -0.82 -32.46 3.34
N LEU A 841 0.00 -32.87 2.39
CA LEU A 841 -0.23 -32.65 0.96
C LEU A 841 0.41 -33.75 0.11
N ASP A 842 -0.37 -34.31 -0.81
CA ASP A 842 0.09 -35.19 -1.89
C ASP A 842 -0.17 -34.48 -3.23
N ALA A 843 0.87 -34.00 -3.87
CA ALA A 843 0.79 -33.31 -5.15
C ALA A 843 1.60 -34.04 -6.22
N THR A 844 1.08 -34.02 -7.43
CA THR A 844 1.78 -34.45 -8.63
C THR A 844 1.73 -33.30 -9.61
N LEU A 845 2.85 -32.60 -9.76
CA LEU A 845 3.03 -31.53 -10.74
C LEU A 845 3.71 -32.12 -11.98
N GLY A 846 3.39 -31.63 -13.16
CA GLY A 846 4.03 -32.07 -14.38
C GLY A 846 4.03 -31.01 -15.48
N ILE A 847 4.86 -31.23 -16.49
CA ILE A 847 4.87 -30.41 -17.71
C ILE A 847 4.30 -31.26 -18.84
N GLN A 848 3.20 -30.82 -19.42
CA GLN A 848 2.63 -31.42 -20.61
C GLN A 848 3.43 -30.94 -21.83
N LEU A 849 4.08 -31.88 -22.53
CA LEU A 849 5.09 -31.56 -23.54
C LEU A 849 4.52 -31.53 -24.98
N GLU A 850 3.37 -32.19 -25.19
CA GLU A 850 2.56 -32.18 -26.42
C GLU A 850 1.06 -32.17 -26.07
N GLY A 851 0.28 -31.28 -26.69
CA GLY A 851 -1.16 -31.10 -26.45
C GLY A 851 -1.51 -29.75 -25.81
N GLN A 852 -2.37 -28.96 -26.46
CA GLN A 852 -2.78 -27.61 -26.04
C GLN A 852 -3.97 -27.68 -25.08
N GLY A 853 -3.84 -28.43 -23.98
CA GLY A 853 -4.76 -28.31 -22.85
C GLY A 853 -4.43 -27.07 -22.03
N ASP A 854 -5.43 -26.29 -21.64
CA ASP A 854 -5.25 -25.26 -20.62
C ASP A 854 -4.61 -25.90 -19.38
N VAL A 855 -3.57 -25.27 -18.86
CA VAL A 855 -2.82 -25.76 -17.69
C VAL A 855 -3.77 -25.81 -16.49
N GLN A 856 -4.17 -27.01 -16.06
CA GLN A 856 -5.06 -27.20 -14.91
C GLN A 856 -4.26 -27.71 -13.71
N VAL A 857 -4.44 -27.03 -12.56
CA VAL A 857 -4.11 -27.58 -11.25
C VAL A 857 -5.40 -27.83 -10.50
N MET A 858 -5.65 -29.09 -10.15
CA MET A 858 -6.89 -29.50 -9.52
C MET A 858 -6.67 -29.79 -8.03
N LEU A 859 -7.50 -29.15 -7.18
CA LEU A 859 -7.46 -29.32 -5.73
C LEU A 859 -8.52 -30.32 -5.26
N MET A 860 -8.11 -31.31 -4.47
CA MET A 860 -9.05 -32.22 -3.81
C MET A 860 -9.24 -31.85 -2.34
N LYS A 861 -10.50 -31.53 -2.01
CA LYS A 861 -11.08 -31.01 -0.75
C LYS A 861 -10.94 -29.50 -0.52
N GLU A 862 -12.13 -28.87 -0.47
CA GLU A 862 -12.46 -27.46 -0.19
C GLU A 862 -12.19 -26.42 -1.31
N ARG A 863 -13.24 -25.64 -1.61
CA ARG A 863 -13.40 -24.69 -2.73
C ARG A 863 -12.53 -23.41 -2.63
N GLU A 864 -11.42 -23.44 -1.90
CA GLU A 864 -10.82 -22.23 -1.31
C GLU A 864 -9.55 -21.68 -1.98
N VAL A 865 -9.08 -22.20 -3.13
CA VAL A 865 -7.86 -21.65 -3.74
C VAL A 865 -8.00 -21.34 -5.23
N HIS A 866 -8.32 -20.09 -5.53
CA HIS A 866 -8.57 -19.61 -6.90
C HIS A 866 -7.30 -19.17 -7.65
N HIS A 867 -6.16 -18.99 -6.96
CA HIS A 867 -4.94 -18.53 -7.61
C HIS A 867 -4.03 -19.66 -8.09
N LEU A 868 -4.25 -20.93 -7.69
CA LEU A 868 -3.41 -22.04 -8.16
C LEU A 868 -3.48 -22.28 -9.66
N PRO A 869 -4.64 -22.21 -10.33
CA PRO A 869 -4.67 -22.29 -11.80
C PRO A 869 -3.90 -21.15 -12.48
N GLN A 870 -3.87 -19.95 -11.88
CA GLN A 870 -3.08 -18.83 -12.39
C GLN A 870 -1.58 -19.04 -12.15
N LEU A 871 -1.20 -19.50 -10.95
CA LEU A 871 0.18 -19.85 -10.61
C LEU A 871 0.71 -20.97 -11.50
N ALA A 872 -0.11 -21.99 -11.75
CA ALA A 872 0.14 -23.09 -12.66
C ALA A 872 0.30 -22.61 -14.11
N ARG A 873 -0.59 -21.73 -14.60
CA ARG A 873 -0.49 -21.11 -15.93
C ARG A 873 0.76 -20.25 -16.09
N ASN A 874 1.06 -19.42 -15.09
CA ASN A 874 2.26 -18.57 -15.07
C ASN A 874 3.54 -19.43 -15.07
N ALA A 875 3.53 -20.53 -14.31
CA ALA A 875 4.62 -21.47 -14.24
C ALA A 875 4.68 -22.48 -15.39
N GLY A 876 3.62 -22.67 -16.18
CA GLY A 876 3.58 -23.69 -17.24
C GLY A 876 3.51 -25.12 -16.76
N VAL A 877 2.96 -25.37 -15.57
CA VAL A 877 2.91 -26.70 -14.95
C VAL A 877 1.47 -27.14 -14.75
N SER A 878 1.11 -28.31 -15.25
CA SER A 878 -0.20 -28.97 -15.04
C SER A 878 -0.08 -29.99 -13.92
N GLY A 879 -1.10 -30.19 -13.08
CA GLY A 879 -0.97 -31.17 -12.00
C GLY A 879 -2.19 -31.35 -11.13
N VAL A 880 -2.10 -32.27 -10.18
CA VAL A 880 -3.11 -32.48 -9.15
C VAL A 880 -2.47 -32.20 -7.80
N VAL A 881 -3.13 -31.38 -7.00
CA VAL A 881 -2.71 -31.09 -5.62
C VAL A 881 -3.82 -31.60 -4.70
N LYS A 882 -3.55 -32.64 -3.92
CA LYS A 882 -4.47 -33.11 -2.88
C LYS A 882 -4.02 -32.55 -1.55
N VAL A 883 -4.87 -31.74 -0.93
CA VAL A 883 -4.62 -31.21 0.42
C VAL A 883 -5.44 -32.05 1.38
N ASP A 884 -4.76 -32.86 2.20
CA ASP A 884 -5.44 -33.75 3.13
C ASP A 884 -5.85 -33.02 4.42
N ASP A 885 -5.12 -31.96 4.79
CA ASP A 885 -5.43 -31.13 5.96
C ASP A 885 -4.89 -29.68 5.80
N LEU A 886 -5.78 -28.72 5.56
CA LEU A 886 -5.45 -27.29 5.44
C LEU A 886 -4.94 -26.69 6.77
N SER A 887 -5.27 -27.30 7.92
CA SER A 887 -4.83 -26.79 9.22
C SER A 887 -3.33 -26.88 9.43
N ILE A 888 -2.64 -27.76 8.68
CA ILE A 888 -1.19 -27.94 8.73
C ILE A 888 -0.46 -26.89 7.88
N VAL A 889 -1.08 -26.40 6.80
CA VAL A 889 -0.47 -25.42 5.89
C VAL A 889 -0.71 -23.98 6.35
N GLY A 890 -1.50 -23.77 7.42
CA GLY A 890 -1.68 -22.49 8.11
C GLY A 890 -2.59 -21.50 7.37
N SER A 891 -2.36 -21.29 6.08
CA SER A 891 -3.12 -20.40 5.21
C SER A 891 -2.98 -20.75 3.72
N VAL A 892 -3.93 -20.28 2.91
CA VAL A 892 -3.89 -20.42 1.44
C VAL A 892 -2.64 -19.76 0.83
N ARG A 893 -2.16 -18.65 1.41
CA ARG A 893 -0.95 -17.96 0.93
C ARG A 893 0.32 -18.75 1.21
N GLU A 894 0.38 -19.43 2.34
CA GLU A 894 1.49 -20.33 2.66
C GLU A 894 1.50 -21.54 1.71
N LEU A 895 0.32 -22.06 1.35
CA LEU A 895 0.19 -23.10 0.32
C LEU A 895 0.66 -22.61 -1.07
N GLU A 896 0.27 -21.40 -1.48
CA GLU A 896 0.69 -20.78 -2.74
C GLU A 896 2.19 -20.52 -2.80
N GLY A 897 2.76 -19.89 -1.76
CA GLY A 897 4.19 -19.65 -1.66
C GLY A 897 4.98 -20.97 -1.68
N TRP A 898 4.49 -21.96 -0.95
CA TRP A 898 5.10 -23.29 -0.96
C TRP A 898 5.01 -23.97 -2.33
N LEU A 899 3.86 -23.91 -3.02
CA LEU A 899 3.73 -24.46 -4.38
C LEU A 899 4.62 -23.72 -5.38
N PHE A 900 4.75 -22.40 -5.28
CA PHE A 900 5.68 -21.61 -6.09
C PHE A 900 7.13 -22.08 -5.88
N ASP A 901 7.54 -22.29 -4.63
CA ASP A 901 8.87 -22.82 -4.30
C ASP A 901 9.08 -24.22 -4.88
N GLN A 902 8.08 -25.11 -4.80
CA GLN A 902 8.17 -26.46 -5.37
C GLN A 902 8.29 -26.44 -6.89
N VAL A 903 7.57 -25.54 -7.57
CA VAL A 903 7.72 -25.32 -9.01
C VAL A 903 9.13 -24.84 -9.34
N GLY A 904 9.67 -23.89 -8.58
CA GLY A 904 11.05 -23.42 -8.75
C GLY A 904 12.07 -24.55 -8.57
N ILE A 905 11.90 -25.38 -7.53
CA ILE A 905 12.74 -26.56 -7.28
C ILE A 905 12.66 -27.53 -8.47
N PHE A 906 11.45 -27.79 -8.97
CA PHE A 906 11.24 -28.69 -10.10
C PHE A 906 11.97 -28.21 -11.36
N TYR A 907 11.81 -26.94 -11.76
CA TYR A 907 12.54 -26.40 -12.91
C TYR A 907 14.05 -26.35 -12.67
N HIS A 908 14.50 -26.08 -11.45
CA HIS A 908 15.93 -26.13 -11.11
C HIS A 908 16.50 -27.56 -11.23
N GLN A 909 15.72 -28.60 -10.92
CA GLN A 909 16.12 -29.99 -11.14
C GLN A 909 16.24 -30.31 -12.64
N LEU A 910 15.34 -29.79 -13.46
CA LEU A 910 15.40 -29.92 -14.92
C LEU A 910 16.65 -29.26 -15.50
N VAL A 911 17.00 -28.04 -15.05
CA VAL A 911 18.26 -27.36 -15.42
C VAL A 911 19.47 -28.23 -15.05
N ARG A 912 19.50 -28.81 -13.84
CA ARG A 912 20.58 -29.71 -13.40
C ARG A 912 20.67 -30.97 -14.26
N GLN A 913 19.56 -31.56 -14.70
CA GLN A 913 19.56 -32.74 -15.56
C GLN A 913 20.17 -32.45 -16.94
N VAL A 914 19.93 -31.26 -17.49
CA VAL A 914 20.55 -30.82 -18.75
C VAL A 914 22.06 -30.58 -18.55
N LEU A 915 22.44 -29.86 -17.50
CA LEU A 915 23.84 -29.52 -17.22
C LEU A 915 24.71 -30.73 -16.87
N SER A 916 24.16 -31.70 -16.14
CA SER A 916 24.87 -32.92 -15.74
C SER A 916 24.97 -33.97 -16.87
N GLY A 917 24.31 -33.73 -18.01
CA GLY A 917 24.24 -34.70 -19.11
C GLY A 917 23.40 -35.94 -18.80
N VAL A 918 22.68 -35.97 -17.67
CA VAL A 918 21.78 -37.07 -17.30
C VAL A 918 20.62 -37.19 -18.28
N ALA A 919 20.14 -36.07 -18.81
CA ALA A 919 19.18 -36.07 -19.92
C ALA A 919 19.91 -36.15 -21.27
N THR A 920 19.66 -37.20 -22.03
CA THR A 920 20.20 -37.42 -23.38
C THR A 920 19.09 -37.62 -24.41
N GLY A 921 19.42 -37.43 -25.69
CA GLY A 921 18.50 -37.66 -26.81
C GLY A 921 17.21 -36.85 -26.72
N GLU A 922 16.09 -37.51 -26.98
CA GLU A 922 14.74 -36.93 -27.03
C GLU A 922 14.33 -36.31 -25.68
N ARG A 923 14.67 -36.96 -24.56
CA ARG A 923 14.40 -36.44 -23.21
C ARG A 923 15.10 -35.12 -22.94
N ARG A 924 16.34 -34.93 -23.44
CA ARG A 924 17.05 -33.66 -23.33
C ARG A 924 16.31 -32.55 -24.07
N ASN A 925 15.86 -32.84 -25.30
CA ASN A 925 15.13 -31.87 -26.12
C ASN A 925 13.79 -31.47 -25.48
N LEU A 926 13.08 -32.44 -24.89
CA LEU A 926 11.85 -32.18 -24.15
C LEU A 926 12.07 -31.27 -22.94
N ILE A 927 13.13 -31.52 -22.16
CA ILE A 927 13.48 -30.67 -21.01
C ILE A 927 13.87 -29.26 -21.46
N LEU A 928 14.67 -29.13 -22.53
CA LEU A 928 15.06 -27.84 -23.08
C LEU A 928 13.84 -27.04 -23.55
N LYS A 929 12.88 -27.68 -24.23
CA LYS A 929 11.62 -27.06 -24.65
C LYS A 929 10.82 -26.52 -23.47
N ALA A 930 10.69 -27.31 -22.40
CA ALA A 930 10.00 -26.91 -21.18
C ALA A 930 10.69 -25.74 -20.46
N LEU A 931 12.02 -25.78 -20.34
CA LEU A 931 12.80 -24.71 -19.73
C LEU A 931 12.66 -23.41 -20.52
N MET A 932 12.76 -23.47 -21.85
CA MET A 932 12.57 -22.30 -22.72
C MET A 932 11.17 -21.71 -22.58
N GLN A 933 10.11 -22.52 -22.56
CA GLN A 933 8.74 -22.01 -22.34
C GLN A 933 8.57 -21.33 -20.99
N TYR A 934 9.15 -21.88 -19.93
CA TYR A 934 9.16 -21.25 -18.62
C TYR A 934 9.87 -19.89 -18.69
N ALA A 935 11.09 -19.84 -19.23
CA ALA A 935 11.83 -18.60 -19.38
C ALA A 935 11.09 -17.54 -20.20
N ALA A 936 10.39 -17.92 -21.28
CA ALA A 936 9.65 -16.98 -22.13
C ALA A 936 8.57 -16.21 -21.36
N ARG A 937 7.94 -16.83 -20.36
CA ARG A 937 6.92 -16.19 -19.51
C ARG A 937 7.50 -15.23 -18.46
N HIS A 938 8.78 -15.40 -18.13
CA HIS A 938 9.47 -14.65 -17.08
C HIS A 938 10.49 -13.64 -17.62
N VAL A 939 10.72 -13.61 -18.94
CA VAL A 939 11.59 -12.64 -19.61
C VAL A 939 10.84 -11.33 -19.86
N MET A 940 11.44 -10.22 -19.45
CA MET A 940 11.03 -8.86 -19.75
C MET A 940 12.05 -8.18 -20.67
N LEU A 941 11.54 -7.44 -21.65
CA LEU A 941 12.36 -6.77 -22.64
C LEU A 941 12.25 -5.27 -22.41
N MET A 942 13.35 -4.62 -22.03
CA MET A 942 13.36 -3.20 -21.70
C MET A 942 14.20 -2.43 -22.71
N GLU A 943 13.67 -1.32 -23.22
CA GLU A 943 14.39 -0.40 -24.10
C GLU A 943 15.19 0.59 -23.24
N GLU A 944 16.52 0.47 -23.23
CA GLU A 944 17.44 1.40 -22.55
C GLU A 944 18.16 2.29 -23.58
N THR A 945 18.78 3.39 -23.13
CA THR A 945 19.51 4.33 -24.01
C THR A 945 20.69 3.70 -24.76
N SER A 946 21.22 2.57 -24.28
CA SER A 946 22.29 1.79 -24.89
C SER A 946 21.79 0.64 -25.80
N GLY A 947 20.47 0.41 -25.88
CA GLY A 947 19.85 -0.68 -26.61
C GLY A 947 18.85 -1.45 -25.74
N PHE A 948 18.39 -2.61 -26.23
CA PHE A 948 17.45 -3.45 -25.48
C PHE A 948 18.18 -4.34 -24.46
N VAL A 949 17.68 -4.37 -23.22
CA VAL A 949 18.15 -5.25 -22.15
C VAL A 949 17.11 -6.32 -21.84
N VAL A 950 17.58 -7.56 -21.73
CA VAL A 950 16.76 -8.73 -21.34
C VAL A 950 16.89 -8.92 -19.83
N ARG A 951 15.79 -8.72 -19.10
CA ARG A 951 15.69 -9.02 -17.65
C ARG A 951 14.77 -10.21 -17.42
N CYS A 952 14.91 -10.88 -16.28
CA CYS A 952 14.01 -11.95 -15.87
C CYS A 952 13.39 -11.62 -14.51
N THR A 953 12.11 -11.96 -14.33
CA THR A 953 11.41 -11.84 -13.04
C THR A 953 11.70 -13.00 -12.09
N ASP A 954 12.29 -14.09 -12.61
CA ASP A 954 12.56 -15.32 -11.86
C ASP A 954 14.04 -15.77 -12.01
N VAL A 955 14.59 -16.35 -10.93
CA VAL A 955 16.00 -16.78 -10.84
C VAL A 955 16.27 -18.00 -11.74
N VAL A 956 15.35 -18.95 -11.81
CA VAL A 956 15.47 -20.13 -12.67
C VAL A 956 15.35 -19.73 -14.14
N ALA A 957 14.43 -18.82 -14.48
CA ALA A 957 14.35 -18.25 -15.83
C ALA A 957 15.66 -17.55 -16.23
N ASN A 958 16.28 -16.79 -15.31
CA ASN A 958 17.57 -16.16 -15.53
C ASN A 958 18.70 -17.18 -15.80
N GLN A 959 18.70 -18.30 -15.06
CA GLN A 959 19.63 -19.41 -15.30
C GLN A 959 19.39 -20.03 -16.67
N VAL A 960 18.13 -20.32 -17.02
CA VAL A 960 17.76 -20.93 -18.31
C VAL A 960 18.24 -20.08 -19.48
N ILE A 961 17.99 -18.76 -19.46
CA ILE A 961 18.42 -17.92 -20.59
C ILE A 961 19.94 -17.77 -20.71
N SER A 962 20.66 -18.10 -19.63
CA SER A 962 22.12 -18.08 -19.58
C SER A 962 22.74 -19.43 -19.96
N LEU A 963 21.93 -20.47 -20.23
CA LEU A 963 22.43 -21.76 -20.68
C LEU A 963 22.90 -21.68 -22.15
N PRO A 964 24.08 -22.22 -22.50
CA PRO A 964 24.55 -22.30 -23.88
C PRO A 964 23.86 -23.46 -24.62
N ILE A 965 22.56 -23.32 -24.89
CA ILE A 965 21.70 -24.37 -25.44
C ILE A 965 21.23 -24.11 -26.87
N VAL A 966 21.52 -22.94 -27.43
CA VAL A 966 21.13 -22.59 -28.80
C VAL A 966 22.30 -22.88 -29.72
N GLU A 967 22.08 -23.76 -30.69
CA GLU A 967 23.07 -24.07 -31.71
C GLU A 967 23.02 -23.01 -32.82
N THR A 968 24.15 -22.41 -33.11
CA THR A 968 24.35 -21.44 -34.20
C THR A 968 25.51 -21.90 -35.08
N GLU A 969 25.70 -21.27 -36.24
CA GLU A 969 26.85 -21.54 -37.12
C GLU A 969 28.21 -21.35 -36.42
N GLY A 970 28.26 -20.50 -35.38
CA GLY A 970 29.45 -20.25 -34.55
C GLY A 970 29.59 -21.17 -33.32
N GLY A 971 28.72 -22.18 -33.16
CA GLY A 971 28.68 -23.07 -32.00
C GLY A 971 27.51 -22.79 -31.05
N LEU A 972 27.60 -23.35 -29.84
CA LEU A 972 26.57 -23.16 -28.80
C LEU A 972 26.65 -21.75 -28.21
N THR A 973 25.52 -21.05 -28.20
CA THR A 973 25.35 -19.71 -27.61
C THR A 973 24.21 -19.71 -26.59
N THR A 974 24.15 -18.66 -25.78
CA THR A 974 23.11 -18.50 -24.77
C THR A 974 21.84 -17.91 -25.36
N VAL A 975 20.69 -18.29 -24.82
CA VAL A 975 19.38 -17.72 -25.22
C VAL A 975 19.35 -16.20 -25.01
N ARG A 976 20.06 -15.69 -23.98
CA ARG A 976 20.21 -14.25 -23.72
C ARG A 976 20.91 -13.53 -24.87
N GLN A 977 22.04 -14.06 -25.35
CA GLN A 977 22.77 -13.48 -26.49
C GLN A 977 21.93 -13.47 -27.76
N VAL A 978 21.18 -14.55 -27.98
CA VAL A 978 20.23 -14.73 -29.09
C VAL A 978 19.13 -13.66 -29.03
N LEU A 979 18.49 -13.46 -27.87
CA LEU A 979 17.47 -12.42 -27.66
C LEU A 979 18.04 -11.00 -27.85
N GLN A 980 19.21 -10.70 -27.29
CA GLN A 980 19.85 -9.40 -27.44
C GLN A 980 20.21 -9.09 -28.90
N GLY A 981 20.72 -10.09 -29.63
CA GLY A 981 21.00 -9.98 -31.07
C GLY A 981 19.74 -9.72 -31.89
N TYR A 982 18.67 -10.46 -31.61
CA TYR A 982 17.37 -10.28 -32.25
C TYR A 982 16.83 -8.85 -32.06
N LEU A 983 16.85 -8.34 -30.82
CA LEU A 983 16.35 -7.01 -30.48
C LEU A 983 17.18 -5.88 -31.12
N LYS A 984 18.52 -6.01 -31.09
CA LYS A 984 19.43 -5.05 -31.73
C LYS A 984 19.16 -4.93 -33.23
N ALA A 985 18.84 -6.06 -33.88
CA ALA A 985 18.54 -6.08 -35.30
C ALA A 985 17.12 -5.57 -35.63
N THR A 986 16.14 -5.76 -34.74
CA THR A 986 14.81 -5.12 -34.88
C THR A 986 14.90 -3.60 -34.69
N ALA A 987 15.69 -3.13 -33.72
CA ALA A 987 15.90 -1.71 -33.43
C ALA A 987 16.51 -0.92 -34.61
N THR A 988 17.37 -1.57 -35.39
CA THR A 988 18.15 -0.93 -36.47
C THR A 988 17.46 -0.96 -37.83
N GLN A 989 16.21 -1.45 -37.93
CA GLN A 989 15.48 -1.68 -39.19
C GLN A 989 16.25 -2.54 -40.23
N LYS A 990 17.28 -3.28 -39.80
CA LYS A 990 18.05 -4.23 -40.64
C LYS A 990 17.56 -5.67 -40.48
N TYR A 991 16.29 -5.84 -40.15
CA TYR A 991 15.67 -7.14 -39.88
C TYR A 991 15.92 -8.15 -41.02
N GLU A 992 15.78 -7.71 -42.28
CA GLU A 992 15.92 -8.57 -43.47
C GLU A 992 17.36 -8.97 -43.79
N THR A 993 18.38 -8.23 -43.35
CA THR A 993 19.78 -8.46 -43.76
C THR A 993 20.60 -9.27 -42.75
N TRP A 994 20.21 -9.30 -41.47
CA TRP A 994 20.96 -10.00 -40.43
C TRP A 994 20.15 -11.11 -39.73
N VAL A 995 18.85 -10.88 -39.51
CA VAL A 995 18.03 -11.80 -38.70
C VAL A 995 17.47 -12.94 -39.54
N ALA A 996 17.12 -12.70 -40.81
CA ALA A 996 16.51 -13.72 -41.66
C ALA A 996 17.41 -14.96 -41.88
N PRO A 997 18.71 -14.84 -42.26
CA PRO A 997 19.58 -16.01 -42.43
C PRO A 997 19.86 -16.76 -41.12
N TRP A 998 19.96 -16.02 -40.01
CA TRP A 998 20.23 -16.58 -38.69
C TRP A 998 18.99 -17.23 -38.04
N LEU A 999 17.82 -16.64 -38.24
CA LEU A 999 16.55 -17.30 -37.93
C LEU A 999 16.36 -18.52 -38.81
N GLU A 1000 16.83 -18.57 -40.06
CA GLU A 1000 16.73 -19.76 -40.91
C GLU A 1000 17.55 -20.93 -40.36
N SER A 1001 18.76 -20.68 -39.82
CA SER A 1001 19.67 -21.71 -39.30
C SER A 1001 19.41 -22.18 -37.86
N THR A 1002 18.59 -21.47 -37.07
CA THR A 1002 18.20 -21.91 -35.71
C THR A 1002 17.13 -23.02 -35.74
N ASN A 1003 17.06 -23.86 -34.70
CA ASN A 1003 16.03 -24.91 -34.64
C ASN A 1003 14.62 -24.33 -34.42
N VAL A 1004 13.58 -25.09 -34.82
CA VAL A 1004 12.18 -24.64 -34.81
C VAL A 1004 11.71 -24.21 -33.42
N ASP A 1005 12.13 -24.93 -32.37
CA ASP A 1005 11.75 -24.63 -30.99
C ASP A 1005 12.36 -23.31 -30.49
N THR A 1006 13.61 -23.01 -30.86
CA THR A 1006 14.27 -21.73 -30.55
C THR A 1006 13.55 -20.58 -31.26
N LYS A 1007 13.17 -20.75 -32.53
CA LYS A 1007 12.37 -19.73 -33.25
C LYS A 1007 11.03 -19.48 -32.56
N LYS A 1008 10.35 -20.55 -32.15
CA LYS A 1008 9.07 -20.45 -31.43
C LYS A 1008 9.23 -19.75 -30.10
N PHE A 1009 10.28 -20.10 -29.34
CA PHE A 1009 10.64 -19.43 -28.10
C PHE A 1009 10.90 -17.93 -28.31
N LEU A 1010 11.74 -17.55 -29.28
CA LEU A 1010 12.08 -16.14 -29.52
C LEU A 1010 10.85 -15.33 -29.90
N LYS A 1011 10.00 -15.88 -30.77
CA LYS A 1011 8.73 -15.26 -31.14
C LYS A 1011 7.85 -15.08 -29.90
N GLN A 1012 7.72 -16.10 -29.07
CA GLN A 1012 6.91 -16.08 -27.87
C GLN A 1012 7.44 -15.11 -26.80
N ALA A 1013 8.74 -15.08 -26.54
CA ALA A 1013 9.38 -14.15 -25.61
C ALA A 1013 9.22 -12.68 -26.07
N CYS A 1014 9.23 -12.43 -27.38
CA CYS A 1014 9.02 -11.09 -27.93
C CYS A 1014 7.55 -10.68 -27.99
N THR A 1015 6.59 -11.62 -28.07
CA THR A 1015 5.16 -11.31 -28.09
C THR A 1015 4.53 -11.31 -26.69
N GLN A 1016 5.02 -12.14 -25.76
CA GLN A 1016 4.49 -12.27 -24.40
C GLN A 1016 5.30 -11.46 -23.37
N GLY A 1017 6.59 -11.19 -23.63
CA GLY A 1017 7.37 -10.29 -22.80
C GLY A 1017 6.86 -8.86 -22.98
N ALA A 1018 6.55 -8.18 -21.87
CA ALA A 1018 6.20 -6.78 -21.90
C ALA A 1018 7.39 -5.97 -22.46
N ILE A 1019 7.26 -5.41 -23.66
CA ILE A 1019 8.21 -4.44 -24.19
C ILE A 1019 7.89 -3.12 -23.51
N ILE A 1020 8.66 -2.78 -22.48
CA ILE A 1020 8.51 -1.51 -21.78
C ILE A 1020 9.28 -0.46 -22.57
N ARG A 1021 8.56 0.43 -23.27
CA ARG A 1021 9.14 1.58 -23.97
C ARG A 1021 9.00 2.84 -23.11
N PRO A 1022 10.09 3.54 -22.76
CA PRO A 1022 9.98 4.84 -22.11
C PRO A 1022 9.42 5.89 -23.10
N PRO A 1023 8.66 6.91 -22.64
CA PRO A 1023 8.17 7.97 -23.51
C PRO A 1023 9.33 8.75 -24.15
N SER A 1024 9.21 9.02 -25.45
CA SER A 1024 10.28 9.54 -26.30
C SER A 1024 10.78 10.92 -25.85
N ARG A 1025 12.10 11.05 -25.64
CA ARG A 1025 12.79 12.35 -25.54
C ARG A 1025 13.75 12.52 -26.71
N ALA A 1026 13.53 13.60 -27.46
CA ALA A 1026 14.44 14.09 -28.48
C ALA A 1026 15.70 14.70 -27.84
N ALA A 1027 16.88 14.19 -28.22
CA ALA A 1027 18.13 14.90 -28.55
C ALA A 1027 19.33 13.97 -28.28
N LYS A 1028 20.07 13.62 -29.33
CA LYS A 1028 21.37 12.94 -29.23
C LYS A 1028 22.38 13.88 -28.57
N SER A 1029 22.90 13.55 -27.39
CA SER A 1029 24.22 14.02 -26.96
C SER A 1029 25.22 12.90 -27.20
N THR A 1030 26.22 13.15 -28.03
CA THR A 1030 27.42 12.33 -28.17
C THR A 1030 28.18 12.36 -26.85
N LEU A 1031 28.12 11.26 -26.08
CA LEU A 1031 28.96 11.04 -24.92
C LEU A 1031 30.36 10.60 -25.37
N ASP A 1032 31.38 11.25 -24.82
CA ASP A 1032 32.78 10.90 -24.98
C ASP A 1032 33.16 9.86 -23.91
N TYR A 1033 33.44 8.63 -24.34
CA TYR A 1033 33.76 7.49 -23.48
C TYR A 1033 35.25 7.35 -23.15
N THR A 1034 36.09 8.30 -23.60
CA THR A 1034 37.53 8.23 -23.39
C THR A 1034 37.94 8.47 -21.94
N GLN A 1035 37.30 9.43 -21.26
CA GLN A 1035 37.68 9.85 -19.91
C GLN A 1035 37.56 8.74 -18.83
N PRO A 1036 36.46 7.96 -18.76
CA PRO A 1036 36.34 6.90 -17.75
C PRO A 1036 37.34 5.75 -17.95
N LEU A 1037 37.68 5.44 -19.20
CA LEU A 1037 38.65 4.41 -19.55
C LEU A 1037 40.09 4.85 -19.21
N GLU A 1038 40.40 6.12 -19.47
CA GLU A 1038 41.69 6.73 -19.12
C GLU A 1038 41.91 6.76 -17.59
N ASP A 1039 40.89 7.17 -16.83
CA ASP A 1039 40.94 7.20 -15.37
C ASP A 1039 41.12 5.80 -14.77
N TRP A 1040 40.46 4.80 -15.37
CA TRP A 1040 40.58 3.39 -14.98
C TRP A 1040 41.97 2.80 -15.27
N LEU A 1041 42.49 3.02 -16.50
CA LEU A 1041 43.83 2.58 -16.89
C LEU A 1041 44.92 3.22 -16.01
N ASN A 1042 44.78 4.51 -15.69
CA ASN A 1042 45.71 5.23 -14.84
C ASN A 1042 45.71 4.73 -13.38
N GLN A 1043 44.56 4.31 -12.84
CA GLN A 1043 44.50 3.70 -11.51
C GLN A 1043 45.11 2.29 -11.49
N GLY A 1044 44.83 1.47 -12.51
CA GLY A 1044 45.40 0.13 -12.65
C GLY A 1044 46.92 0.14 -12.81
N LEU A 1045 47.45 1.06 -13.62
CA LEU A 1045 48.89 1.23 -13.83
C LEU A 1045 49.61 1.79 -12.60
N LYS A 1046 48.98 2.70 -11.83
CA LYS A 1046 49.54 3.21 -10.55
C LYS A 1046 49.62 2.14 -9.47
N ALA A 1047 48.77 1.12 -9.50
CA ALA A 1047 48.81 -0.01 -8.58
C ALA A 1047 49.96 -1.01 -8.89
N LEU A 1048 50.55 -0.94 -10.08
CA LEU A 1048 51.69 -1.76 -10.50
C LEU A 1048 53.04 -1.12 -10.11
N SER A 1049 53.32 -0.98 -8.82
CA SER A 1049 54.69 -0.72 -8.38
C SER A 1049 55.56 -1.98 -8.62
N PRO A 1050 56.80 -1.86 -9.14
CA PRO A 1050 57.70 -3.01 -9.38
C PRO A 1050 57.94 -3.91 -8.15
N SER A 1051 57.69 -3.40 -6.94
CA SER A 1051 57.88 -4.13 -5.69
C SER A 1051 56.67 -4.96 -5.24
N GLN A 1052 55.55 -4.95 -5.96
CA GLN A 1052 54.29 -5.64 -5.59
C GLN A 1052 53.80 -6.65 -6.64
N THR A 1053 54.70 -7.24 -7.43
CA THR A 1053 54.39 -8.26 -8.44
C THR A 1053 54.12 -9.65 -7.86
N LYS A 1054 53.09 -9.75 -7.02
CA LYS A 1054 52.31 -10.99 -6.88
C LYS A 1054 50.83 -10.65 -6.93
N ILE A 1055 50.37 -10.30 -8.13
CA ILE A 1055 48.95 -10.29 -8.44
C ILE A 1055 48.53 -11.76 -8.53
N PHE A 1056 47.72 -12.22 -7.58
CA PHE A 1056 47.04 -13.50 -7.70
C PHE A 1056 45.73 -13.24 -8.44
N CYS A 1057 45.59 -13.79 -9.64
CA CYS A 1057 44.28 -13.88 -10.29
C CYS A 1057 43.60 -15.16 -9.80
N ARG A 1058 42.33 -15.09 -9.40
CA ARG A 1058 41.54 -16.28 -9.09
C ARG A 1058 40.50 -16.46 -10.18
N LEU A 1059 40.49 -17.63 -10.79
CA LEU A 1059 39.39 -18.06 -11.64
C LEU A 1059 38.25 -18.50 -10.72
N LYS A 1060 37.12 -17.80 -10.78
CA LYS A 1060 35.88 -18.20 -10.10
C LYS A 1060 34.93 -18.82 -11.11
N ASP A 1061 34.32 -19.93 -10.70
CA ASP A 1061 33.27 -20.71 -11.38
C ASP A 1061 33.58 -21.22 -12.80
N ASN A 1062 33.54 -22.55 -12.96
CA ASN A 1062 33.80 -23.24 -14.22
C ASN A 1062 32.51 -23.39 -15.04
N VAL A 1063 32.11 -22.34 -15.76
CA VAL A 1063 31.14 -22.49 -16.86
C VAL A 1063 31.89 -22.38 -18.19
N GLN A 1064 32.46 -23.49 -18.66
CA GLN A 1064 33.18 -23.46 -19.94
C GLN A 1064 32.27 -22.96 -21.09
N PRO A 1065 32.76 -22.06 -21.97
CA PRO A 1065 34.17 -21.64 -22.14
C PRO A 1065 34.55 -20.29 -21.48
N LEU A 1066 33.67 -19.65 -20.73
CA LEU A 1066 33.91 -18.33 -20.12
C LEU A 1066 34.24 -18.48 -18.63
N VAL A 1067 35.33 -17.89 -18.18
CA VAL A 1067 35.69 -17.92 -16.75
C VAL A 1067 35.87 -16.50 -16.25
N GLN A 1068 35.35 -16.25 -15.05
CA GLN A 1068 35.46 -14.96 -14.40
C GLN A 1068 36.85 -14.83 -13.76
N LEU A 1069 37.65 -13.90 -14.27
CA LEU A 1069 39.00 -13.62 -13.82
C LEU A 1069 38.94 -12.47 -12.80
N GLU A 1070 39.08 -12.83 -11.52
CA GLU A 1070 39.04 -11.88 -10.41
C GLU A 1070 40.46 -11.45 -10.05
N LEU A 1071 40.74 -10.14 -10.13
CA LEU A 1071 42.00 -9.56 -9.71
C LEU A 1071 41.97 -9.37 -8.18
N ILE A 1072 42.56 -10.31 -7.43
CA ILE A 1072 42.45 -10.35 -5.96
C ILE A 1072 42.97 -9.07 -5.29
N ALA A 1073 43.91 -8.37 -5.91
CA ALA A 1073 44.48 -7.12 -5.39
C ALA A 1073 43.47 -5.96 -5.35
N LEU A 1074 42.35 -6.02 -6.08
CA LEU A 1074 41.38 -4.92 -6.22
C LEU A 1074 40.00 -5.24 -5.61
N GLN A 1075 39.87 -6.37 -4.88
CA GLN A 1075 38.72 -6.86 -4.07
C GLN A 1075 37.28 -6.77 -4.65
N SER A 1076 37.11 -6.31 -5.90
CA SER A 1076 35.78 -5.99 -6.44
C SER A 1076 35.74 -5.98 -7.98
N VAL A 1077 36.85 -6.31 -8.65
CA VAL A 1077 36.96 -6.23 -10.11
C VAL A 1077 37.13 -7.62 -10.70
N SER A 1078 36.12 -8.04 -11.44
CA SER A 1078 36.08 -9.32 -12.14
C SER A 1078 35.76 -9.10 -13.62
N ALA A 1079 36.53 -9.72 -14.51
CA ALA A 1079 36.28 -9.68 -15.95
C ALA A 1079 36.02 -11.10 -16.46
N GLU A 1080 35.00 -11.28 -17.30
CA GLU A 1080 34.78 -12.55 -17.98
C GLU A 1080 35.76 -12.67 -19.15
N VAL A 1081 36.51 -13.76 -19.19
CA VAL A 1081 37.45 -14.04 -20.28
C VAL A 1081 37.20 -15.42 -20.84
N ASN A 1082 37.26 -15.55 -22.17
CA ASN A 1082 37.21 -16.86 -22.81
C ASN A 1082 38.54 -17.58 -22.58
N VAL A 1083 38.52 -18.62 -21.75
CA VAL A 1083 39.75 -19.32 -21.39
C VAL A 1083 40.37 -20.04 -22.58
N ASN A 1084 39.62 -20.35 -23.63
CA ASN A 1084 40.16 -20.99 -24.83
C ASN A 1084 40.80 -19.99 -25.80
N HIS A 1085 40.71 -18.68 -25.55
CA HIS A 1085 41.34 -17.67 -26.40
C HIS A 1085 42.87 -17.77 -26.34
N PRO A 1086 43.60 -17.82 -27.47
CA PRO A 1086 45.05 -18.06 -27.49
C PRO A 1086 45.87 -17.08 -26.64
N LEU A 1087 45.45 -15.81 -26.55
CA LEU A 1087 46.10 -14.80 -25.70
C LEU A 1087 45.83 -15.03 -24.20
N VAL A 1088 44.63 -15.47 -23.84
CA VAL A 1088 44.28 -15.81 -22.45
C VAL A 1088 45.05 -17.06 -22.03
N GLN A 1089 45.13 -18.07 -22.91
CA GLN A 1089 45.99 -19.24 -22.71
C GLN A 1089 47.46 -18.85 -22.56
N ARG A 1090 48.02 -18.00 -23.42
CA ARG A 1090 49.41 -17.52 -23.28
C ARG A 1090 49.63 -16.73 -21.99
N ALA A 1091 48.70 -15.87 -21.61
CA ALA A 1091 48.80 -15.08 -20.38
C ALA A 1091 48.70 -15.94 -19.13
N LEU A 1092 47.80 -16.93 -19.10
CA LEU A 1092 47.66 -17.89 -18.01
C LEU A 1092 48.90 -18.79 -17.86
N HIS A 1093 49.63 -19.05 -18.95
CA HIS A 1093 50.90 -19.79 -18.93
C HIS A 1093 52.13 -18.90 -18.77
N SER A 1094 51.97 -17.57 -18.79
CA SER A 1094 53.04 -16.61 -18.57
C SER A 1094 53.18 -16.30 -17.09
N SER A 1095 54.41 -16.31 -16.57
CA SER A 1095 54.70 -15.84 -15.21
C SER A 1095 54.76 -14.31 -15.10
N ASP A 1096 54.53 -13.57 -16.19
CA ASP A 1096 54.55 -12.11 -16.20
C ASP A 1096 53.14 -11.54 -15.94
N ALA A 1097 52.97 -10.92 -14.76
CA ALA A 1097 51.72 -10.31 -14.32
C ALA A 1097 51.17 -9.24 -15.28
N ARG A 1098 52.03 -8.65 -16.13
CA ARG A 1098 51.61 -7.68 -17.15
C ARG A 1098 50.72 -8.32 -18.22
N ASN A 1099 50.96 -9.59 -18.58
CA ASN A 1099 50.15 -10.30 -19.56
C ASN A 1099 48.75 -10.61 -19.02
N LEU A 1100 48.63 -10.91 -17.73
CA LEU A 1100 47.34 -11.13 -17.07
C LEU A 1100 46.54 -9.83 -16.92
N LEU A 1101 47.21 -8.71 -16.62
CA LEU A 1101 46.56 -7.40 -16.58
C LEU A 1101 46.07 -6.97 -17.97
N LEU A 1102 46.87 -7.20 -19.02
CA LEU A 1102 46.47 -6.93 -20.40
C LEU A 1102 45.23 -7.74 -20.80
N VAL A 1103 45.16 -9.01 -20.38
CA VAL A 1103 43.97 -9.85 -20.59
C VAL A 1103 42.76 -9.33 -19.81
N ALA A 1104 42.93 -8.81 -18.60
CA ALA A 1104 41.83 -8.21 -17.83
C ALA A 1104 41.36 -6.88 -18.46
N ILE A 1105 42.28 -6.04 -18.94
CA ILE A 1105 41.97 -4.83 -19.72
C ILE A 1105 41.21 -5.20 -20.99
N TYR A 1106 41.68 -6.22 -21.71
CA TYR A 1106 41.03 -6.70 -22.92
C TYR A 1106 39.62 -7.26 -22.66
N GLY A 1107 39.45 -8.06 -21.59
CA GLY A 1107 38.14 -8.56 -21.16
C GLY A 1107 37.17 -7.44 -20.78
N THR A 1108 37.68 -6.38 -20.17
CA THR A 1108 36.87 -5.21 -19.79
C THR A 1108 36.51 -4.36 -21.01
N VAL A 1109 37.44 -4.13 -21.95
CA VAL A 1109 37.13 -3.42 -23.20
C VAL A 1109 36.11 -4.23 -24.03
N ASN A 1110 36.23 -5.55 -24.08
CA ASN A 1110 35.28 -6.43 -24.76
C ASN A 1110 33.88 -6.40 -24.12
N SER A 1111 33.78 -6.32 -22.79
CA SER A 1111 32.48 -6.24 -22.12
C SER A 1111 31.75 -4.91 -22.39
N TYR A 1112 32.49 -3.85 -22.72
CA TYR A 1112 31.93 -2.53 -23.03
C TYR A 1112 31.69 -2.27 -24.53
N PHE A 1113 32.50 -2.80 -25.45
CA PHE A 1113 32.47 -2.38 -26.88
C PHE A 1113 31.89 -3.39 -27.89
N GLN A 1114 31.37 -4.54 -27.45
CA GLN A 1114 30.63 -5.56 -28.25
C GLN A 1114 31.31 -6.17 -29.50
N GLU A 1115 32.35 -5.59 -30.12
CA GLU A 1115 33.27 -6.29 -31.03
C GLU A 1115 34.58 -5.51 -31.24
N VAL A 1116 35.70 -6.03 -30.75
CA VAL A 1116 37.04 -5.51 -31.06
C VAL A 1116 37.48 -6.15 -32.37
N THR A 1117 37.72 -5.34 -33.41
CA THR A 1117 38.27 -5.82 -34.68
C THR A 1117 39.78 -5.99 -34.56
N ASP A 1118 40.39 -6.82 -35.42
CA ASP A 1118 41.85 -6.95 -35.51
C ASP A 1118 42.56 -5.59 -35.69
N GLN A 1119 41.87 -4.63 -36.33
CA GLN A 1119 42.35 -3.26 -36.51
C GLN A 1119 42.39 -2.48 -35.19
N HIS A 1120 41.34 -2.58 -34.37
CA HIS A 1120 41.31 -1.97 -33.03
C HIS A 1120 42.36 -2.61 -32.10
N GLU A 1121 42.59 -3.92 -32.24
CA GLU A 1121 43.64 -4.61 -31.50
C GLU A 1121 45.03 -4.12 -31.91
N LEU A 1122 45.30 -3.95 -33.22
CA LEU A 1122 46.55 -3.39 -33.73
C LEU A 1122 46.78 -1.94 -33.29
N GLU A 1123 45.75 -1.09 -33.30
CA GLU A 1123 45.84 0.30 -32.86
C GLU A 1123 46.09 0.41 -31.35
N PHE A 1124 45.45 -0.43 -30.55
CA PHE A 1124 45.71 -0.53 -29.11
C PHE A 1124 47.13 -1.04 -28.82
N GLN A 1125 47.57 -2.10 -29.52
CA GLN A 1125 48.92 -2.63 -29.38
C GLN A 1125 49.99 -1.60 -29.79
N ALA A 1126 49.73 -0.81 -30.84
CA ALA A 1126 50.62 0.28 -31.26
C ALA A 1126 50.69 1.40 -30.23
N ALA A 1127 49.54 1.86 -29.71
CA ALA A 1127 49.48 2.90 -28.68
C ALA A 1127 50.15 2.44 -27.37
N LEU A 1128 49.94 1.18 -26.99
CA LEU A 1128 50.55 0.59 -25.80
C LEU A 1128 52.08 0.41 -25.98
N ALA A 1129 52.54 -0.02 -27.16
CA ALA A 1129 53.97 -0.12 -27.46
C ALA A 1129 54.67 1.25 -27.47
N GLU A 1130 53.98 2.30 -27.94
CA GLU A 1130 54.46 3.68 -27.86
C GLU A 1130 54.54 4.17 -26.41
N LEU A 1131 53.55 3.85 -25.57
CA LEU A 1131 53.55 4.21 -24.15
C LEU A 1131 54.63 3.48 -23.35
N LEU A 1132 54.82 2.18 -23.62
CA LEU A 1132 55.84 1.36 -22.96
C LEU A 1132 57.27 1.65 -23.43
N SER A 1133 57.45 2.22 -24.63
CA SER A 1133 58.78 2.64 -25.13
C SER A 1133 59.19 4.05 -24.67
N LYS A 1134 58.25 4.84 -24.13
CA LYS A 1134 58.51 6.14 -23.50
C LYS A 1134 58.87 6.04 -22.00
N GLN A 1135 58.78 4.85 -21.41
CA GLN A 1135 59.29 4.50 -20.07
C GLN A 1135 60.57 3.66 -20.21
#